data_AF-A0AAE8ZVM5-F1
#
_entry.id   AF-A0AAE8ZVM5-F1
#
_cell.length_a   1.000
_cell.length_b   1.000
_cell.length_c   1.000
_cell.angle_alpha   90.00
_cell.angle_beta   90.00
_cell.angle_gamma   90.00
#
_symmetry.space_group_name_H-M   'P 1'
#
loop_
_entity.id
_entity.type
_entity.pdbx_description
1 polymer ?
#
loop_
_entity_poly.entity_id
_entity_poly.type
_entity_poly.pdbx_seq_one_letter_code
_entity_poly.pdbx_strand_id
1 'polypeptide(L)'
;MDSDSTVESEFIENSKNTSFMDKEDSFSGLPPFPAPQLVCMTTSSLLTPPMDESEPTTGERHPDFYKEWERLPLLNHYEQERIRGLNPLLIDEFFCRVPRELSYPIRFFFAKARKYFVRYYTDMKVLYKKYKFPTMKRRIFFGMAKECHTVLLANDWTGALEIYQKLLAYDSEMFQRDPNMYFGLGLVYLHFKQWRPAIEAFSRVLYCSPTGRIALESKLRLGMCYMEIEDYHRCLNLFDHALNDLEESKFMPRIVIKFNIALCHENNEQLETAEAEYRKLQSDIDIFEKSHDQHIEPETTDLLLRLRAACLRQLGWINYRRTYRDEANRPEYMKKALDFLNQSNQMDPRDGQTYYYLGRVYGEQELGPGLVNGEAIEVANERAEANAHAAFVNYRQSIDKCEKNADTWCSIGALYLRKSQPMDALQAFISSVELNPNLTAAWTDLGELYERNTQYQDALDCFRKALESDPVSPECIKTRVNCLEKVDSLTCPPRPPGHVIPGTFDLTIPSLKDSYVQPIPLELRTRQDAQYAEGEVMYDNAFWDLWEDLKTVEFEVSEQIMNSQLEARPMEELEIDVLQLLRANEESLVKAEREVLECLETTEVLWKEKVIEAVVPEVCREMPRVTVEMIDHLRDHGHLIENPRCYPYPFLPKVVFNELPDSYSLLSEIFVSLDVPGSEIKQMIAKRAFHNNTTYVPIFDEFAKLPELPKGPAKPIATDEDVKTALEKNERHPFMMKTPILTVENRKEASSMELQRYLDNSTVACVRGLTGCLRLDLSMFSTRAVMEIDPNQEIEVRTQYHFAPETNCNHARQETWKCISDKSYTTLARYGQYQAESFRHTLRVEAEKIRRHGGNGGRGPSPKRMKLNRRAPSPPKELKKIKFGTNIDLSDEVKYGKHFSELSKLPAFCRLIAGSNLLSHLGHQIHGVNTVQLNMGVPGARISARQTPNHVALVNINIGPGDCEWFAVPYNYWGKMERLCEDRGIDFTQGIYWPIMEDLLKEGVPVHRFTQKSGDVVYVTGGTIYWMQTTGWSNNISWCVAPLNATQIRTSLLSYEWNKLRRVKSSIPMQLLCWQVAKNVKFTNQSTFAACKGVLIRSMAFLQIVHDYLTLNKKTIKVYPRGPAEASHFCRYCECEVFGILLVKEISNNFIVFCVYCAKSQGLEDFIALQQYTFDDLLAIYDNLKYVPASVLATNNNSKVAYLA
;
A
#
# COMPACT_ATOMS: atom_id res chain seq x y z
N MET A 1 9.72 -63.98 33.50
CA MET A 1 10.31 -64.35 34.80
C MET A 1 11.79 -64.07 34.64
N ASP A 2 12.42 -63.46 35.64
CA ASP A 2 13.57 -62.54 35.48
C ASP A 2 13.10 -61.15 34.95
N SER A 3 13.65 -59.99 35.36
CA SER A 3 14.58 -59.68 36.48
C SER A 3 14.54 -58.17 36.91
N ASP A 4 15.24 -57.85 38.01
CA ASP A 4 15.90 -56.56 38.36
C ASP A 4 15.09 -55.23 38.42
N SER A 5 14.83 -54.65 39.62
CA SER A 5 15.60 -53.51 40.20
C SER A 5 15.00 -52.10 39.90
N THR A 6 15.28 -50.93 40.52
CA THR A 6 15.74 -50.40 41.85
C THR A 6 15.51 -48.85 41.81
N VAL A 7 15.41 -47.99 42.85
CA VAL A 7 15.53 -48.06 44.33
C VAL A 7 14.73 -46.91 45.02
N GLU A 8 14.51 -46.99 46.34
CA GLU A 8 14.18 -45.97 47.39
C GLU A 8 13.44 -44.62 47.14
N SER A 9 12.58 -44.30 48.12
CA SER A 9 12.37 -42.92 48.62
C SER A 9 11.97 -42.93 50.10
N GLU A 10 12.58 -42.09 50.95
CA GLU A 10 12.17 -41.90 52.35
C GLU A 10 12.29 -40.43 52.82
N PHE A 11 11.36 -40.03 53.70
CA PHE A 11 11.35 -38.91 54.66
C PHE A 11 11.96 -37.53 54.34
N ILE A 12 11.12 -36.47 54.42
CA ILE A 12 11.38 -35.25 55.22
C ILE A 12 10.10 -34.81 55.94
N GLU A 13 10.26 -34.24 57.14
CA GLU A 13 9.21 -33.70 58.02
C GLU A 13 9.29 -32.16 58.12
N ASN A 14 8.18 -31.50 58.49
CA ASN A 14 8.10 -30.16 59.11
C ASN A 14 8.49 -28.87 58.34
N SER A 15 7.50 -27.98 58.14
CA SER A 15 7.58 -26.56 58.56
C SER A 15 6.19 -25.99 58.91
N LYS A 16 6.12 -24.89 59.67
CA LYS A 16 4.92 -24.45 60.42
C LYS A 16 4.30 -23.12 59.94
N ASN A 17 2.96 -23.07 59.96
CA ASN A 17 2.02 -21.95 60.18
C ASN A 17 2.51 -20.48 60.12
N THR A 18 1.81 -19.65 59.35
CA THR A 18 0.76 -18.68 59.78
C THR A 18 0.31 -17.88 58.53
N SER A 19 -0.94 -17.77 58.06
CA SER A 19 -2.30 -17.65 58.62
C SER A 19 -2.78 -16.21 58.95
N PHE A 20 -3.36 -15.54 57.96
CA PHE A 20 -4.41 -14.49 58.02
C PHE A 20 -4.86 -14.23 56.56
N MET A 21 -6.14 -14.06 56.19
CA MET A 21 -7.38 -13.99 56.96
C MET A 21 -8.57 -14.39 56.08
N ASP A 22 -9.58 -15.05 56.66
CA ASP A 22 -10.82 -15.44 55.97
C ASP A 22 -11.71 -14.24 55.59
N LYS A 23 -12.54 -14.43 54.56
CA LYS A 23 -14.00 -14.39 54.75
C LYS A 23 -14.75 -15.10 53.63
N GLU A 24 -15.58 -16.05 54.05
CA GLU A 24 -16.55 -16.77 53.22
C GLU A 24 -17.65 -15.83 52.72
N ASP A 25 -18.18 -16.11 51.53
CA ASP A 25 -19.63 -16.07 51.36
C ASP A 25 -20.08 -17.25 50.49
N SER A 26 -21.23 -17.83 50.84
CA SER A 26 -21.53 -19.24 50.58
C SER A 26 -22.25 -19.53 49.25
N PHE A 27 -21.73 -20.48 48.46
CA PHE A 27 -22.52 -21.28 47.51
C PHE A 27 -22.02 -22.74 47.45
N SER A 28 -22.18 -23.46 48.55
CA SER A 28 -22.02 -24.92 48.58
C SER A 28 -23.28 -25.60 48.02
N GLY A 29 -23.17 -26.39 46.94
CA GLY A 29 -24.31 -27.20 46.50
C GLY A 29 -24.35 -27.68 45.05
N LEU A 30 -23.33 -28.38 44.56
CA LEU A 30 -23.44 -29.33 43.44
C LEU A 30 -22.40 -30.46 43.66
N PRO A 31 -22.71 -31.74 43.37
CA PRO A 31 -21.79 -32.85 43.62
C PRO A 31 -20.66 -32.90 42.57
N PRO A 32 -19.53 -33.57 42.87
CA PRO A 32 -18.49 -33.80 41.88
C PRO A 32 -19.01 -34.74 40.79
N PHE A 33 -19.32 -34.17 39.62
CA PHE A 33 -19.62 -34.95 38.41
C PHE A 33 -18.33 -35.49 37.78
N PRO A 34 -18.38 -36.65 37.10
CA PRO A 34 -17.19 -37.37 36.70
C PRO A 34 -16.36 -36.58 35.70
N ALA A 35 -15.03 -36.72 35.80
CA ALA A 35 -14.10 -36.06 34.90
C ALA A 35 -14.45 -36.39 33.43
N PRO A 36 -14.70 -35.37 32.56
CA PRO A 36 -14.80 -35.62 31.15
C PRO A 36 -13.46 -36.17 30.67
N GLN A 37 -13.48 -37.32 29.99
CA GLN A 37 -12.26 -37.95 29.48
C GLN A 37 -11.52 -36.94 28.59
N LEU A 38 -10.22 -36.75 28.84
CA LEU A 38 -9.38 -35.88 28.01
C LEU A 38 -9.33 -36.42 26.58
N VAL A 39 -10.16 -35.85 25.70
CA VAL A 39 -9.94 -35.94 24.25
C VAL A 39 -8.98 -34.82 23.90
N CYS A 40 -7.73 -35.17 23.61
CA CYS A 40 -6.76 -34.24 23.01
C CYS A 40 -7.40 -33.56 21.80
N MET A 41 -7.53 -32.23 21.84
CA MET A 41 -8.16 -31.49 20.75
C MET A 41 -7.23 -31.40 19.54
N THR A 42 -7.33 -32.39 18.65
CA THR A 42 -6.82 -32.31 17.28
C THR A 42 -7.60 -31.26 16.49
N THR A 43 -7.03 -30.74 15.40
CA THR A 43 -7.75 -29.94 14.39
C THR A 43 -9.07 -30.59 13.97
N SER A 44 -9.08 -31.92 13.78
CA SER A 44 -10.29 -32.66 13.43
C SER A 44 -11.40 -32.56 14.49
N SER A 45 -11.07 -32.45 15.78
CA SER A 45 -12.04 -32.26 16.87
C SER A 45 -12.61 -30.84 16.95
N LEU A 46 -11.80 -29.82 16.62
CA LEU A 46 -12.23 -28.42 16.52
C LEU A 46 -13.20 -28.22 15.35
N LEU A 47 -13.04 -29.00 14.28
CA LEU A 47 -13.68 -28.76 12.97
C LEU A 47 -14.78 -29.76 12.60
N THR A 48 -14.97 -30.85 13.34
CA THR A 48 -16.23 -31.61 13.32
C THR A 48 -17.39 -30.74 13.84
N PRO A 49 -18.63 -30.93 13.34
CA PRO A 49 -19.80 -30.28 13.95
C PRO A 49 -19.92 -30.71 15.42
N PRO A 50 -20.53 -29.90 16.32
CA PRO A 50 -20.78 -30.26 17.71
C PRO A 50 -21.90 -31.31 17.83
N MET A 51 -21.65 -32.48 17.23
CA MET A 51 -22.32 -33.74 17.53
C MET A 51 -21.75 -34.28 18.83
N ASP A 52 -22.10 -33.58 19.92
CA ASP A 52 -22.04 -34.10 21.28
C ASP A 52 -22.73 -35.47 21.29
N GLU A 53 -22.06 -36.52 21.81
CA GLU A 53 -22.47 -37.94 21.69
C GLU A 53 -23.81 -38.28 22.36
N SER A 54 -24.46 -37.29 22.99
CA SER A 54 -25.87 -37.34 23.31
C SER A 54 -26.72 -37.42 22.03
N GLU A 55 -27.21 -38.62 21.73
CA GLU A 55 -28.29 -38.84 20.76
C GLU A 55 -29.48 -37.91 21.05
N PRO A 56 -30.21 -37.42 20.01
CA PRO A 56 -31.45 -36.69 20.23
C PRO A 56 -32.42 -37.55 21.05
N THR A 57 -33.00 -36.95 22.09
CA THR A 57 -33.92 -37.63 23.01
C THR A 57 -35.10 -38.24 22.25
N THR A 58 -35.80 -39.22 22.83
CA THR A 58 -36.87 -39.94 22.09
C THR A 58 -38.00 -39.03 21.60
N GLY A 59 -38.25 -37.88 22.26
CA GLY A 59 -39.16 -36.84 21.78
C GLY A 59 -38.59 -35.95 20.66
N GLU A 60 -37.27 -35.86 20.55
CA GLU A 60 -36.54 -35.14 19.48
C GLU A 60 -36.42 -35.98 18.18
N ARG A 61 -36.94 -37.22 18.14
CA ARG A 61 -36.98 -38.05 16.93
C ARG A 61 -38.29 -37.95 16.13
N HIS A 62 -39.08 -36.88 16.33
CA HIS A 62 -40.32 -36.68 15.58
C HIS A 62 -40.02 -36.49 14.07
N PRO A 63 -40.69 -37.21 13.15
CA PRO A 63 -40.30 -37.29 11.74
C PRO A 63 -40.29 -35.94 11.00
N ASP A 64 -41.18 -35.01 11.35
CA ASP A 64 -41.21 -33.68 10.74
C ASP A 64 -40.01 -32.81 11.15
N PHE A 65 -39.55 -32.95 12.39
CA PHE A 65 -38.37 -32.25 12.88
C PHE A 65 -37.08 -32.91 12.35
N TYR A 66 -37.01 -34.24 12.35
CA TYR A 66 -35.84 -34.97 11.83
C TYR A 66 -35.58 -34.63 10.34
N LYS A 67 -36.63 -34.48 9.52
CA LYS A 67 -36.52 -34.01 8.13
C LYS A 67 -36.10 -32.55 7.96
N GLU A 68 -36.46 -31.65 8.89
CA GLU A 68 -35.92 -30.28 8.89
C GLU A 68 -34.45 -30.26 9.33
N TRP A 69 -34.05 -31.20 10.19
CA TRP A 69 -32.69 -31.34 10.70
C TRP A 69 -31.72 -32.00 9.69
N GLU A 70 -32.14 -33.04 8.96
CA GLU A 70 -31.39 -33.65 7.84
C GLU A 70 -31.09 -32.66 6.70
N ARG A 71 -31.86 -31.57 6.60
CA ARG A 71 -31.67 -30.51 5.60
C ARG A 71 -30.65 -29.45 6.02
N LEU A 72 -30.15 -29.49 7.25
CA LEU A 72 -29.03 -28.64 7.64
C LEU A 72 -27.78 -29.08 6.85
N PRO A 73 -26.95 -28.13 6.36
CA PRO A 73 -25.80 -28.47 5.54
C PRO A 73 -24.78 -29.28 6.33
N LEU A 74 -24.66 -30.56 5.99
CA LEU A 74 -23.51 -31.38 6.36
C LEU A 74 -22.27 -30.82 5.65
N LEU A 75 -21.12 -30.82 6.32
CA LEU A 75 -19.83 -30.65 5.66
C LEU A 75 -19.72 -31.73 4.58
N ASN A 76 -19.44 -31.35 3.34
CA ASN A 76 -19.32 -32.35 2.27
C ASN A 76 -18.09 -33.24 2.49
N HIS A 77 -18.07 -34.44 1.90
CA HIS A 77 -17.00 -35.43 2.13
C HIS A 77 -15.61 -34.84 1.81
N TYR A 78 -15.53 -33.95 0.82
CA TYR A 78 -14.31 -33.24 0.45
C TYR A 78 -13.82 -32.25 1.53
N GLU A 79 -14.73 -31.51 2.16
CA GLU A 79 -14.42 -30.67 3.33
C GLU A 79 -14.00 -31.51 4.54
N GLN A 80 -14.68 -32.63 4.82
CA GLN A 80 -14.32 -33.53 5.91
C GLN A 80 -12.93 -34.16 5.72
N GLU A 81 -12.59 -34.59 4.49
CA GLU A 81 -11.27 -35.12 4.15
C GLU A 81 -10.18 -34.03 4.25
N ARG A 82 -10.42 -32.81 3.76
CA ARG A 82 -9.47 -31.69 3.97
C ARG A 82 -9.29 -31.33 5.45
N ILE A 83 -10.35 -31.41 6.26
CA ILE A 83 -10.29 -31.22 7.72
C ILE A 83 -9.48 -32.33 8.40
N ARG A 84 -9.56 -33.58 7.92
CA ARG A 84 -8.73 -34.71 8.40
C ARG A 84 -7.28 -34.61 7.93
N GLY A 85 -7.04 -34.08 6.73
CA GLY A 85 -5.71 -33.88 6.14
C GLY A 85 -4.93 -32.70 6.71
N LEU A 86 -5.60 -31.76 7.39
CA LEU A 86 -4.93 -30.81 8.28
C LEU A 86 -4.43 -31.59 9.51
N ASN A 87 -3.13 -31.88 9.51
CA ASN A 87 -2.37 -32.42 10.65
C ASN A 87 -2.80 -31.72 11.96
N PRO A 88 -2.76 -32.37 13.14
CA PRO A 88 -3.33 -31.83 14.38
C PRO A 88 -2.53 -30.65 14.95
N LEU A 89 -2.65 -29.50 14.29
CA LEU A 89 -2.20 -28.19 14.73
C LEU A 89 -2.95 -27.84 16.01
N LEU A 90 -2.27 -28.05 17.13
CA LEU A 90 -2.69 -27.48 18.42
C LEU A 90 -2.73 -25.96 18.28
N ILE A 91 -3.60 -25.30 19.05
CA ILE A 91 -3.66 -23.83 19.13
C ILE A 91 -2.24 -23.26 19.37
N ASP A 92 -1.48 -23.96 20.21
CA ASP A 92 -0.11 -23.67 20.61
C ASP A 92 0.91 -23.73 19.44
N GLU A 93 0.71 -24.58 18.43
CA GLU A 93 1.61 -24.68 17.27
C GLU A 93 1.43 -23.53 16.27
N PHE A 94 0.26 -22.90 16.27
CA PHE A 94 -0.06 -21.79 15.37
C PHE A 94 0.56 -20.48 15.88
N PHE A 95 0.61 -20.27 17.20
CA PHE A 95 1.17 -19.07 17.81
C PHE A 95 2.70 -18.95 17.70
N CYS A 96 3.43 -20.05 17.46
CA CYS A 96 4.87 -20.02 17.23
C CYS A 96 5.27 -19.69 15.78
N ARG A 97 4.32 -19.63 14.84
CA ARG A 97 4.57 -19.31 13.42
C ARG A 97 4.02 -17.92 13.08
N VAL A 98 4.76 -17.15 12.30
CA VAL A 98 4.36 -15.77 11.95
C VAL A 98 3.09 -15.84 11.07
N PRO A 99 1.94 -15.24 11.45
CA PRO A 99 0.70 -15.36 10.67
C PRO A 99 0.81 -14.83 9.23
N ARG A 100 1.77 -13.93 8.96
CA ARG A 100 2.12 -13.44 7.63
C ARG A 100 2.60 -14.55 6.67
N GLU A 101 3.12 -15.67 7.18
CA GLU A 101 3.64 -16.82 6.41
C GLU A 101 2.59 -17.91 6.14
N LEU A 102 1.39 -17.80 6.73
CA LEU A 102 0.30 -18.75 6.49
C LEU A 102 -0.10 -18.76 5.00
N SER A 103 0.00 -19.93 4.38
CA SER A 103 -0.34 -20.10 2.97
C SER A 103 -1.82 -19.78 2.69
N TYR A 104 -2.08 -19.29 1.48
CA TYR A 104 -3.43 -18.92 1.03
C TYR A 104 -4.51 -20.00 1.30
N PRO A 105 -4.27 -21.31 1.10
CA PRO A 105 -5.23 -22.37 1.44
C PRO A 105 -5.65 -22.40 2.92
N ILE A 106 -4.73 -22.11 3.85
CA ILE A 106 -5.01 -22.12 5.30
C ILE A 106 -5.87 -20.91 5.68
N ARG A 107 -5.60 -19.74 5.09
CA ARG A 107 -6.44 -18.55 5.30
C ARG A 107 -7.85 -18.76 4.75
N PHE A 108 -7.96 -19.18 3.49
CA PHE A 108 -9.22 -19.52 2.83
C PHE A 108 -10.06 -20.51 3.65
N PHE A 109 -9.40 -21.49 4.27
CA PHE A 109 -10.03 -22.47 5.16
C PHE A 109 -10.70 -21.82 6.39
N PHE A 110 -10.02 -20.94 7.14
CA PHE A 110 -10.60 -20.30 8.34
C PHE A 110 -11.84 -19.46 8.03
N ALA A 111 -11.83 -18.70 6.94
CA ALA A 111 -12.98 -17.89 6.55
C ALA A 111 -14.18 -18.75 6.07
N LYS A 112 -13.92 -19.89 5.41
CA LYS A 112 -14.98 -20.86 5.09
C LYS A 112 -15.54 -21.56 6.35
N ALA A 113 -14.68 -21.86 7.33
CA ALA A 113 -15.09 -22.42 8.62
C ALA A 113 -15.97 -21.45 9.42
N ARG A 114 -15.63 -20.14 9.46
CA ARG A 114 -16.49 -19.10 10.06
C ARG A 114 -17.84 -18.99 9.36
N LYS A 115 -17.88 -18.94 8.02
CA LYS A 115 -19.15 -19.00 7.24
C LYS A 115 -20.01 -20.20 7.66
N TYR A 116 -19.41 -21.37 7.82
CA TYR A 116 -20.08 -22.59 8.24
C TYR A 116 -20.66 -22.48 9.67
N PHE A 117 -19.85 -22.09 10.66
CA PHE A 117 -20.32 -22.00 12.05
C PHE A 117 -21.42 -20.94 12.24
N VAL A 118 -21.27 -19.75 11.63
CA VAL A 118 -22.29 -18.68 11.64
C VAL A 118 -23.62 -19.19 11.09
N ARG A 119 -23.61 -19.88 9.94
CA ARG A 119 -24.81 -20.47 9.36
C ARG A 119 -25.39 -21.56 10.27
N TYR A 120 -24.56 -22.49 10.73
CA TYR A 120 -24.94 -23.61 11.58
C TYR A 120 -25.70 -23.17 12.83
N TYR A 121 -25.13 -22.26 13.64
CA TYR A 121 -25.83 -21.84 14.86
C TYR A 121 -27.01 -20.90 14.56
N THR A 122 -27.03 -20.19 13.43
CA THR A 122 -28.17 -19.34 13.05
C THR A 122 -29.38 -20.21 12.69
N ASP A 123 -29.19 -21.22 11.85
CA ASP A 123 -30.24 -22.19 11.49
C ASP A 123 -30.69 -22.97 12.75
N MET A 124 -29.76 -23.36 13.62
CA MET A 124 -30.09 -23.99 14.91
C MET A 124 -30.83 -23.04 15.87
N LYS A 125 -30.56 -21.72 15.88
CA LYS A 125 -31.32 -20.74 16.66
C LYS A 125 -32.77 -20.61 16.17
N VAL A 126 -33.01 -20.74 14.86
CA VAL A 126 -34.37 -20.79 14.30
C VAL A 126 -35.11 -22.05 14.76
N LEU A 127 -34.47 -23.23 14.68
CA LEU A 127 -35.03 -24.49 15.18
C LEU A 127 -35.28 -24.44 16.70
N TYR A 128 -34.34 -23.90 17.49
CA TYR A 128 -34.51 -23.72 18.93
C TYR A 128 -35.66 -22.77 19.27
N LYS A 129 -35.88 -21.70 18.50
CA LYS A 129 -37.04 -20.81 18.68
C LYS A 129 -38.38 -21.53 18.44
N LYS A 130 -38.41 -22.50 17.52
CA LYS A 130 -39.59 -23.30 17.15
C LYS A 130 -39.87 -24.45 18.13
N TYR A 131 -38.84 -25.18 18.56
CA TYR A 131 -38.97 -26.44 19.30
C TYR A 131 -38.43 -26.41 20.75
N LYS A 132 -37.54 -25.46 21.09
CA LYS A 132 -37.01 -25.19 22.46
C LYS A 132 -36.29 -26.34 23.18
N PHE A 133 -35.76 -27.34 22.46
CA PHE A 133 -35.04 -28.46 23.08
C PHE A 133 -33.73 -28.04 23.78
N PRO A 134 -33.42 -28.51 25.00
CA PRO A 134 -32.18 -28.16 25.72
C PRO A 134 -30.90 -28.58 24.99
N THR A 135 -30.94 -29.71 24.28
CA THR A 135 -29.86 -30.24 23.44
C THR A 135 -29.42 -29.23 22.37
N MET A 136 -30.37 -28.51 21.76
CA MET A 136 -30.08 -27.44 20.80
C MET A 136 -29.37 -26.25 21.44
N LYS A 137 -29.76 -25.84 22.67
CA LYS A 137 -29.09 -24.73 23.37
C LYS A 137 -27.61 -25.03 23.57
N ARG A 138 -27.28 -26.26 23.97
CA ARG A 138 -25.91 -26.78 24.13
C ARG A 138 -25.13 -26.79 22.80
N ARG A 139 -25.76 -27.26 21.71
CA ARG A 139 -25.15 -27.27 20.36
C ARG A 139 -24.92 -25.87 19.79
N ILE A 140 -25.82 -24.90 20.05
CA ILE A 140 -25.62 -23.48 19.70
C ILE A 140 -24.41 -22.90 20.43
N PHE A 141 -24.27 -23.17 21.73
CA PHE A 141 -23.12 -22.72 22.52
C PHE A 141 -21.80 -23.22 21.92
N PHE A 142 -21.67 -24.53 21.68
CA PHE A 142 -20.44 -25.09 21.10
C PHE A 142 -20.19 -24.66 19.64
N GLY A 143 -21.23 -24.39 18.86
CA GLY A 143 -21.08 -23.80 17.53
C GLY A 143 -20.52 -22.37 17.57
N MET A 144 -20.96 -21.55 18.52
CA MET A 144 -20.40 -20.20 18.74
C MET A 144 -19.00 -20.23 19.37
N ALA A 145 -18.73 -21.19 20.27
CA ALA A 145 -17.39 -21.40 20.84
C ALA A 145 -16.35 -21.74 19.76
N LYS A 146 -16.71 -22.60 18.79
CA LYS A 146 -15.87 -22.92 17.64
C LYS A 146 -15.70 -21.74 16.67
N GLU A 147 -16.71 -20.86 16.53
CA GLU A 147 -16.52 -19.57 15.85
C GLU A 147 -15.42 -18.75 16.56
N CYS A 148 -15.50 -18.58 17.90
CA CYS A 148 -14.48 -17.82 18.66
C CYS A 148 -13.06 -18.32 18.39
N HIS A 149 -12.83 -19.64 18.48
CA HIS A 149 -11.50 -20.21 18.26
C HIS A 149 -11.03 -20.09 16.81
N THR A 150 -11.90 -20.23 15.81
CA THR A 150 -11.51 -20.01 14.40
C THR A 150 -11.19 -18.55 14.08
N VAL A 151 -11.84 -17.59 14.77
CA VAL A 151 -11.55 -16.15 14.66
C VAL A 151 -10.24 -15.80 15.36
N LEU A 152 -10.00 -16.37 16.54
CA LEU A 152 -8.74 -16.22 17.28
C LEU A 152 -7.54 -16.75 16.48
N LEU A 153 -7.68 -17.95 15.87
CA LEU A 153 -6.68 -18.53 14.96
C LEU A 153 -6.55 -17.74 13.64
N ALA A 154 -7.53 -16.93 13.25
CA ALA A 154 -7.42 -16.01 12.12
C ALA A 154 -6.73 -14.67 12.50
N ASN A 155 -6.25 -14.51 13.75
CA ASN A 155 -5.63 -13.30 14.28
C ASN A 155 -6.57 -12.06 14.32
N ASP A 156 -7.89 -12.27 14.37
CA ASP A 156 -8.93 -11.24 14.52
C ASP A 156 -9.26 -11.07 16.03
N TRP A 157 -8.38 -10.35 16.74
CA TRP A 157 -8.42 -10.21 18.20
C TRP A 157 -9.66 -9.45 18.71
N THR A 158 -10.12 -8.44 17.97
CA THR A 158 -11.33 -7.67 18.26
C THR A 158 -12.59 -8.50 18.05
N GLY A 159 -12.70 -9.21 16.92
CA GLY A 159 -13.81 -10.12 16.64
C GLY A 159 -13.86 -11.26 17.65
N ALA A 160 -12.71 -11.83 18.01
CA ALA A 160 -12.64 -12.86 19.05
C ALA A 160 -13.16 -12.32 20.40
N LEU A 161 -12.72 -11.14 20.84
CA LEU A 161 -13.17 -10.52 22.09
C LEU A 161 -14.70 -10.33 22.11
N GLU A 162 -15.27 -9.79 21.03
CA GLU A 162 -16.71 -9.62 20.90
C GLU A 162 -17.49 -10.93 21.01
N ILE A 163 -17.04 -11.99 20.31
CA ILE A 163 -17.77 -13.27 20.31
C ILE A 163 -17.60 -13.97 21.66
N TYR A 164 -16.44 -13.88 22.33
CA TYR A 164 -16.28 -14.36 23.71
C TYR A 164 -17.22 -13.64 24.69
N GLN A 165 -17.36 -12.32 24.60
CA GLN A 165 -18.30 -11.57 25.44
C GLN A 165 -19.76 -11.94 25.14
N LYS A 166 -20.12 -12.10 23.86
CA LYS A 166 -21.46 -12.56 23.44
C LYS A 166 -21.76 -13.99 23.91
N LEU A 167 -20.76 -14.87 23.95
CA LEU A 167 -20.88 -16.25 24.42
C LEU A 167 -21.03 -16.33 25.94
N LEU A 168 -20.23 -15.56 26.69
CA LEU A 168 -20.33 -15.42 28.14
C LEU A 168 -21.71 -14.88 28.56
N ALA A 169 -22.25 -13.92 27.80
CA ALA A 169 -23.61 -13.40 28.02
C ALA A 169 -24.74 -14.37 27.61
N TYR A 170 -24.47 -15.32 26.70
CA TYR A 170 -25.45 -16.30 26.23
C TYR A 170 -25.64 -17.48 27.19
N ASP A 171 -24.55 -18.02 27.75
CA ASP A 171 -24.61 -19.04 28.80
C ASP A 171 -23.35 -19.03 29.69
N SER A 172 -23.43 -18.26 30.79
CA SER A 172 -22.33 -18.15 31.76
C SER A 172 -22.05 -19.45 32.52
N GLU A 173 -23.02 -20.37 32.67
CA GLU A 173 -22.79 -21.63 33.39
C GLU A 173 -22.00 -22.61 32.52
N MET A 174 -22.33 -22.68 31.22
CA MET A 174 -21.55 -23.44 30.25
C MET A 174 -20.15 -22.85 30.04
N PHE A 175 -20.04 -21.52 29.92
CA PHE A 175 -18.74 -20.84 29.78
C PHE A 175 -17.82 -21.09 30.99
N GLN A 176 -18.37 -21.15 32.20
CA GLN A 176 -17.61 -21.45 33.41
C GLN A 176 -17.06 -22.88 33.48
N ARG A 177 -17.56 -23.81 32.66
CA ARG A 177 -17.17 -25.23 32.66
C ARG A 177 -16.13 -25.60 31.59
N ASP A 178 -15.83 -24.72 30.63
CA ASP A 178 -14.90 -25.01 29.54
C ASP A 178 -13.57 -24.23 29.70
N PRO A 179 -12.47 -24.90 30.07
CA PRO A 179 -11.18 -24.24 30.25
C PRO A 179 -10.64 -23.61 28.95
N ASN A 180 -11.04 -24.11 27.76
CA ASN A 180 -10.58 -23.58 26.47
C ASN A 180 -11.17 -22.19 26.16
N MET A 181 -12.33 -21.86 26.77
CA MET A 181 -12.95 -20.53 26.64
C MET A 181 -12.16 -19.49 27.42
N TYR A 182 -11.79 -19.78 28.67
CA TYR A 182 -10.95 -18.88 29.47
C TYR A 182 -9.52 -18.79 28.95
N PHE A 183 -8.95 -19.88 28.42
CA PHE A 183 -7.62 -19.84 27.81
C PHE A 183 -7.58 -18.88 26.62
N GLY A 184 -8.52 -19.03 25.67
CA GLY A 184 -8.64 -18.12 24.52
C GLY A 184 -8.93 -16.68 24.92
N LEU A 185 -9.82 -16.45 25.89
CA LEU A 185 -10.10 -15.11 26.41
C LEU A 185 -8.88 -14.49 27.13
N GLY A 186 -8.09 -15.30 27.84
CA GLY A 186 -6.83 -14.88 28.47
C GLY A 186 -5.78 -14.45 27.44
N LEU A 187 -5.65 -15.19 26.33
CA LEU A 187 -4.79 -14.81 25.20
C LEU A 187 -5.22 -13.46 24.58
N VAL A 188 -6.53 -13.24 24.42
CA VAL A 188 -7.07 -11.96 23.92
C VAL A 188 -6.73 -10.81 24.87
N TYR A 189 -6.96 -10.96 26.18
CA TYR A 189 -6.60 -9.92 27.15
C TYR A 189 -5.08 -9.67 27.22
N LEU A 190 -4.27 -10.71 27.06
CA LEU A 190 -2.80 -10.59 26.98
C LEU A 190 -2.37 -9.75 25.77
N HIS A 191 -2.98 -9.96 24.60
CA HIS A 191 -2.74 -9.16 23.40
C HIS A 191 -3.07 -7.67 23.60
N PHE A 192 -4.20 -7.36 24.26
CA PHE A 192 -4.59 -6.00 24.62
C PHE A 192 -3.84 -5.40 25.84
N LYS A 193 -2.81 -6.10 26.37
CA LYS A 193 -2.07 -5.74 27.60
C LYS A 193 -2.97 -5.49 28.83
N GLN A 194 -4.13 -6.14 28.87
CA GLN A 194 -5.07 -6.07 29.99
C GLN A 194 -4.70 -7.11 31.04
N TRP A 195 -3.61 -6.83 31.78
CA TRP A 195 -2.98 -7.79 32.69
C TRP A 195 -3.93 -8.34 33.77
N ARG A 196 -4.77 -7.50 34.38
CA ARG A 196 -5.70 -7.94 35.45
C ARG A 196 -6.80 -8.89 34.91
N PRO A 197 -7.54 -8.57 33.83
CA PRO A 197 -8.44 -9.54 33.19
C PRO A 197 -7.75 -10.81 32.67
N ALA A 198 -6.52 -10.72 32.15
CA ALA A 198 -5.75 -11.88 31.71
C ALA A 198 -5.42 -12.81 32.90
N ILE A 199 -4.97 -12.25 34.03
CA ILE A 199 -4.72 -12.99 35.27
C ILE A 199 -5.98 -13.72 35.74
N GLU A 200 -7.13 -13.04 35.75
CA GLU A 200 -8.41 -13.66 36.14
C GLU A 200 -8.79 -14.82 35.22
N ALA A 201 -8.67 -14.63 33.90
CA ALA A 201 -8.96 -15.67 32.91
C ALA A 201 -8.04 -16.90 33.07
N PHE A 202 -6.71 -16.73 33.09
CA PHE A 202 -5.78 -17.85 33.27
C PHE A 202 -5.89 -18.52 34.66
N SER A 203 -6.20 -17.76 35.71
CA SER A 203 -6.46 -18.36 37.04
C SER A 203 -7.70 -19.26 37.03
N ARG A 204 -8.74 -18.89 36.29
CA ARG A 204 -9.93 -19.74 36.09
C ARG A 204 -9.61 -21.00 35.28
N VAL A 205 -8.72 -20.94 34.28
CA VAL A 205 -8.23 -22.14 33.56
C VAL A 205 -7.60 -23.12 34.55
N LEU A 206 -6.70 -22.65 35.42
CA LEU A 206 -6.01 -23.49 36.41
C LEU A 206 -6.97 -24.06 37.48
N TYR A 207 -8.05 -23.35 37.81
CA TYR A 207 -9.11 -23.83 38.70
C TYR A 207 -9.94 -24.96 38.04
N CYS A 208 -10.28 -24.82 36.76
CA CYS A 208 -11.07 -25.82 36.02
C CYS A 208 -10.25 -27.03 35.56
N SER A 209 -8.96 -26.84 35.25
CA SER A 209 -8.04 -27.86 34.75
C SER A 209 -6.63 -27.62 35.33
N PRO A 210 -6.28 -28.25 36.46
CA PRO A 210 -4.99 -28.01 37.13
C PRO A 210 -3.79 -28.70 36.46
N THR A 211 -4.02 -29.65 35.54
CA THR A 211 -2.99 -30.48 34.88
C THR A 211 -3.12 -30.48 33.35
N GLY A 212 -2.03 -30.83 32.66
CA GLY A 212 -1.92 -30.92 31.20
C GLY A 212 -1.44 -29.62 30.52
N ARG A 213 -1.08 -29.70 29.23
CA ARG A 213 -0.50 -28.61 28.41
C ARG A 213 -1.14 -27.23 28.56
N ILE A 214 -2.47 -27.15 28.50
CA ILE A 214 -3.19 -25.86 28.63
C ILE A 214 -2.99 -25.25 30.02
N ALA A 215 -2.89 -26.07 31.07
CA ALA A 215 -2.55 -25.63 32.41
C ALA A 215 -1.08 -25.18 32.48
N LEU A 216 -0.14 -25.91 31.87
CA LEU A 216 1.28 -25.53 31.79
C LEU A 216 1.46 -24.18 31.08
N GLU A 217 0.87 -24.00 29.90
CA GLU A 217 0.87 -22.72 29.16
C GLU A 217 0.21 -21.59 29.97
N SER A 218 -0.88 -21.89 30.68
CA SER A 218 -1.55 -20.92 31.56
C SER A 218 -0.65 -20.50 32.72
N LYS A 219 0.08 -21.42 33.38
CA LYS A 219 1.08 -21.08 34.42
C LYS A 219 2.14 -20.12 33.87
N LEU A 220 2.66 -20.41 32.68
CA LEU A 220 3.71 -19.61 32.02
C LEU A 220 3.23 -18.20 31.65
N ARG A 221 2.08 -18.08 30.99
CA ARG A 221 1.48 -16.80 30.60
C ARG A 221 1.02 -15.99 31.81
N LEU A 222 0.53 -16.66 32.86
CA LEU A 222 0.18 -16.05 34.14
C LEU A 222 1.44 -15.54 34.87
N GLY A 223 2.55 -16.28 34.83
CA GLY A 223 3.86 -15.84 35.32
C GLY A 223 4.30 -14.54 34.63
N MET A 224 4.24 -14.49 33.30
CA MET A 224 4.52 -13.25 32.54
C MET A 224 3.60 -12.08 32.98
N CYS A 225 2.30 -12.32 33.19
CA CYS A 225 1.39 -11.27 33.67
C CYS A 225 1.75 -10.77 35.08
N TYR A 226 2.21 -11.65 35.98
CA TYR A 226 2.67 -11.24 37.31
C TYR A 226 4.02 -10.51 37.26
N MET A 227 4.91 -10.87 36.33
CA MET A 227 6.16 -10.13 36.09
C MET A 227 5.90 -8.67 35.69
N GLU A 228 4.90 -8.41 34.84
CA GLU A 228 4.47 -7.07 34.39
C GLU A 228 3.68 -6.28 35.46
N ILE A 229 3.16 -6.95 36.50
CA ILE A 229 2.54 -6.30 37.69
C ILE A 229 3.52 -6.24 38.88
N GLU A 230 4.78 -6.64 38.67
CA GLU A 230 5.85 -6.64 39.69
C GLU A 230 5.61 -7.61 40.88
N ASP A 231 4.71 -8.59 40.75
CA ASP A 231 4.49 -9.67 41.73
C ASP A 231 5.46 -10.83 41.48
N TYR A 232 6.75 -10.55 41.68
CA TYR A 232 7.84 -11.50 41.39
C TYR A 232 7.74 -12.79 42.20
N HIS A 233 7.17 -12.75 43.41
CA HIS A 233 7.00 -13.93 44.26
C HIS A 233 6.02 -14.94 43.64
N ARG A 234 4.85 -14.50 43.15
CA ARG A 234 3.92 -15.40 42.44
C ARG A 234 4.46 -15.83 41.09
N CYS A 235 5.18 -14.95 40.40
CA CYS A 235 5.83 -15.24 39.13
C CYS A 235 6.85 -16.40 39.25
N LEU A 236 7.79 -16.32 40.19
CA LEU A 236 8.82 -17.34 40.43
C LEU A 236 8.19 -18.70 40.75
N ASN A 237 7.23 -18.75 41.68
CA ASN A 237 6.52 -19.99 42.02
C ASN A 237 5.86 -20.64 40.79
N LEU A 238 5.24 -19.85 39.90
CA LEU A 238 4.60 -20.37 38.68
C LEU A 238 5.61 -20.91 37.67
N PHE A 239 6.77 -20.25 37.51
CA PHE A 239 7.84 -20.73 36.64
C PHE A 239 8.53 -21.98 37.20
N ASP A 240 8.77 -22.07 38.52
CA ASP A 240 9.27 -23.29 39.17
C ASP A 240 8.27 -24.45 39.05
N HIS A 241 6.97 -24.19 39.21
CA HIS A 241 5.93 -25.19 38.95
C HIS A 241 5.85 -25.63 37.47
N ALA A 242 6.29 -24.79 36.53
CA ALA A 242 6.35 -25.13 35.11
C ALA A 242 7.63 -25.89 34.72
N LEU A 243 8.77 -25.58 35.36
CA LEU A 243 10.03 -26.33 35.17
C LEU A 243 9.94 -27.77 35.65
N ASN A 244 9.21 -28.00 36.75
CA ASN A 244 9.00 -29.31 37.36
C ASN A 244 7.84 -30.12 36.72
N ASP A 245 7.16 -29.58 35.71
CA ASP A 245 6.11 -30.30 34.97
C ASP A 245 6.71 -31.35 34.02
N LEU A 246 5.98 -32.44 33.76
CA LEU A 246 6.46 -33.56 32.94
C LEU A 246 6.44 -33.26 31.44
N GLU A 247 5.53 -32.37 31.01
CA GLU A 247 5.45 -31.89 29.62
C GLU A 247 6.33 -30.64 29.43
N GLU A 248 6.80 -30.40 28.20
CA GLU A 248 7.49 -29.16 27.82
C GLU A 248 6.61 -28.32 26.88
N SER A 249 6.56 -27.01 27.10
CA SER A 249 5.80 -26.07 26.26
C SER A 249 6.61 -25.65 25.03
N LYS A 250 5.94 -25.65 23.87
CA LYS A 250 6.49 -25.08 22.62
C LYS A 250 6.51 -23.54 22.62
N PHE A 251 5.61 -22.89 23.37
CA PHE A 251 5.57 -21.43 23.50
C PHE A 251 6.76 -20.89 24.30
N MET A 252 7.19 -21.59 25.35
CA MET A 252 8.34 -21.18 26.16
C MET A 252 9.15 -22.42 26.61
N PRO A 253 10.20 -22.80 25.86
CA PRO A 253 11.09 -23.91 26.21
C PRO A 253 11.73 -23.73 27.59
N ARG A 254 12.11 -24.81 28.26
CA ARG A 254 12.67 -24.80 29.63
C ARG A 254 13.85 -23.86 29.81
N ILE A 255 14.67 -23.69 28.77
CA ILE A 255 15.83 -22.81 28.77
C ILE A 255 15.45 -21.31 28.74
N VAL A 256 14.29 -20.97 28.15
CA VAL A 256 13.68 -19.62 28.19
C VAL A 256 13.00 -19.37 29.54
N ILE A 257 12.37 -20.38 30.13
CA ILE A 257 11.80 -20.27 31.49
C ILE A 257 12.90 -19.91 32.51
N LYS A 258 14.06 -20.60 32.44
CA LYS A 258 15.24 -20.29 33.27
C LYS A 258 15.74 -18.84 33.07
N PHE A 259 15.74 -18.33 31.84
CA PHE A 259 16.10 -16.94 31.56
C PHE A 259 15.13 -15.95 32.23
N ASN A 260 13.83 -16.23 32.20
CA ASN A 260 12.81 -15.39 32.84
C ASN A 260 12.87 -15.46 34.37
N ILE A 261 13.23 -16.60 34.96
CA ILE A 261 13.51 -16.71 36.41
C ILE A 261 14.69 -15.80 36.80
N ALA A 262 15.81 -15.86 36.08
CA ALA A 262 16.95 -14.98 36.31
C ALA A 262 16.57 -13.49 36.17
N LEU A 263 15.74 -13.15 35.18
CA LEU A 263 15.21 -11.80 34.98
C LEU A 263 14.28 -11.35 36.13
N CYS A 264 13.46 -12.25 36.68
CA CYS A 264 12.61 -11.95 37.84
C CYS A 264 13.45 -11.65 39.09
N HIS A 265 14.55 -12.38 39.33
CA HIS A 265 15.49 -12.05 40.39
C HIS A 265 16.19 -10.69 40.15
N GLU A 266 16.53 -10.37 38.89
CA GLU A 266 17.15 -9.09 38.54
C GLU A 266 16.22 -7.88 38.77
N ASN A 267 14.94 -8.05 38.43
CA ASN A 267 13.89 -7.04 38.62
C ASN A 267 13.53 -6.89 40.11
N ASN A 268 13.53 -7.98 40.87
CA ASN A 268 13.38 -7.99 42.34
C ASN A 268 14.65 -7.54 43.10
N GLU A 269 15.60 -6.87 42.41
CA GLU A 269 16.88 -6.35 42.91
C GLU A 269 17.87 -7.37 43.52
N GLN A 270 17.66 -8.68 43.34
CA GLN A 270 18.52 -9.75 43.84
C GLN A 270 19.65 -10.03 42.84
N LEU A 271 20.57 -9.08 42.70
CA LEU A 271 21.60 -9.07 41.66
C LEU A 271 22.57 -10.27 41.73
N GLU A 272 22.86 -10.75 42.94
CA GLU A 272 23.78 -11.87 43.18
C GLU A 272 23.17 -13.22 42.76
N THR A 273 21.87 -13.43 43.01
CA THR A 273 21.17 -14.65 42.57
C THR A 273 20.88 -14.61 41.08
N ALA A 274 20.52 -13.45 40.53
CA ALA A 274 20.36 -13.25 39.09
C ALA A 274 21.66 -13.55 38.31
N GLU A 275 22.81 -13.06 38.78
CA GLU A 275 24.11 -13.39 38.18
C GLU A 275 24.42 -14.90 38.23
N ALA A 276 24.12 -15.55 39.35
CA ALA A 276 24.34 -17.00 39.50
C ALA A 276 23.47 -17.81 38.52
N GLU A 277 22.18 -17.48 38.39
CA GLU A 277 21.27 -18.14 37.46
C GLU A 277 21.62 -17.85 35.99
N TYR A 278 22.04 -16.62 35.63
CA TYR A 278 22.51 -16.33 34.26
C TYR A 278 23.79 -17.11 33.89
N ARG A 279 24.75 -17.28 34.82
CA ARG A 279 25.95 -18.10 34.59
C ARG A 279 25.64 -19.59 34.50
N LYS A 280 24.74 -20.08 35.35
CA LYS A 280 24.23 -21.47 35.32
C LYS A 280 23.51 -21.76 34.01
N LEU A 281 22.70 -20.82 33.52
CA LEU A 281 22.06 -20.91 32.21
C LEU A 281 23.07 -20.94 31.05
N GLN A 282 24.16 -20.17 31.12
CA GLN A 282 25.26 -20.28 30.14
C GLN A 282 25.91 -21.67 30.16
N SER A 283 26.19 -22.25 31.34
CA SER A 283 26.71 -23.62 31.42
C SER A 283 25.72 -24.68 30.93
N ASP A 284 24.41 -24.47 31.15
CA ASP A 284 23.37 -25.37 30.64
C ASP A 284 23.32 -25.34 29.09
N ILE A 285 23.47 -24.16 28.47
CA ILE A 285 23.59 -24.01 27.01
C ILE A 285 24.85 -24.73 26.49
N ASP A 286 26.00 -24.52 27.12
CA ASP A 286 27.26 -25.19 26.77
C ASP A 286 27.16 -26.73 26.82
N ILE A 287 26.42 -27.27 27.79
CA ILE A 287 26.18 -28.71 27.94
C ILE A 287 25.19 -29.22 26.88
N PHE A 288 24.15 -28.44 26.58
CA PHE A 288 23.17 -28.77 25.55
C PHE A 288 23.81 -28.87 24.16
N GLU A 289 24.63 -27.89 23.77
CA GLU A 289 25.35 -27.90 22.49
C GLU A 289 26.29 -29.11 22.38
N LYS A 290 27.11 -29.37 23.41
CA LYS A 290 28.06 -30.51 23.44
C LYS A 290 27.40 -31.90 23.43
N SER A 291 26.11 -32.00 23.72
CA SER A 291 25.37 -33.28 23.76
C SER A 291 24.59 -33.58 22.48
N HIS A 292 24.35 -32.60 21.60
CA HIS A 292 23.50 -32.73 20.41
C HIS A 292 24.27 -32.55 19.08
N ASP A 293 25.58 -32.78 19.11
CA ASP A 293 26.63 -32.37 18.16
C ASP A 293 26.54 -32.86 16.69
N GLN A 294 25.38 -33.39 16.23
CA GLN A 294 25.19 -33.82 14.83
C GLN A 294 23.92 -33.31 14.14
N HIS A 295 22.77 -33.16 14.81
CA HIS A 295 21.51 -32.68 14.18
C HIS A 295 20.69 -31.77 15.12
N ILE A 296 21.15 -30.54 15.36
CA ILE A 296 20.33 -29.48 15.99
C ILE A 296 19.55 -28.75 14.89
N GLU A 297 18.25 -28.53 15.10
CA GLU A 297 17.43 -27.76 14.16
C GLU A 297 17.93 -26.28 14.06
N PRO A 298 17.89 -25.65 12.87
CA PRO A 298 18.36 -24.27 12.70
C PRO A 298 17.67 -23.26 13.61
N GLU A 299 16.37 -23.43 13.85
CA GLU A 299 15.57 -22.57 14.75
C GLU A 299 16.05 -22.65 16.21
N THR A 300 16.36 -23.86 16.69
CA THR A 300 16.92 -24.09 18.02
C THR A 300 18.32 -23.47 18.14
N THR A 301 19.13 -23.55 17.08
CA THR A 301 20.49 -22.98 17.07
C THR A 301 20.47 -21.45 17.17
N ASP A 302 19.61 -20.77 16.42
CA ASP A 302 19.45 -19.30 16.52
C ASP A 302 18.80 -18.87 17.86
N LEU A 303 17.90 -19.67 18.44
CA LEU A 303 17.37 -19.42 19.79
C LEU A 303 18.46 -19.47 20.86
N LEU A 304 19.33 -20.48 20.83
CA LEU A 304 20.44 -20.63 21.79
C LEU A 304 21.47 -19.50 21.64
N LEU A 305 21.79 -19.10 20.40
CA LEU A 305 22.65 -17.95 20.11
C LEU A 305 22.08 -16.66 20.73
N ARG A 306 20.79 -16.38 20.50
CA ARG A 306 20.07 -15.22 21.05
C ARG A 306 20.05 -15.23 22.58
N LEU A 307 19.77 -16.37 23.20
CA LEU A 307 19.77 -16.50 24.66
C LEU A 307 21.16 -16.29 25.26
N ARG A 308 22.23 -16.84 24.66
CA ARG A 308 23.60 -16.63 25.14
C ARG A 308 23.99 -15.15 25.04
N ALA A 309 23.64 -14.47 23.94
CA ALA A 309 23.84 -13.03 23.79
C ALA A 309 23.03 -12.21 24.81
N ALA A 310 21.79 -12.58 25.10
CA ALA A 310 20.94 -11.95 26.11
C ALA A 310 21.47 -12.14 27.54
N CYS A 311 21.96 -13.33 27.91
CA CYS A 311 22.62 -13.58 29.19
C CYS A 311 23.86 -12.69 29.36
N LEU A 312 24.71 -12.58 28.33
CA LEU A 312 25.87 -11.68 28.34
C LEU A 312 25.44 -10.21 28.50
N ARG A 313 24.35 -9.80 27.84
CA ARG A 313 23.79 -8.45 27.99
C ARG A 313 23.35 -8.16 29.43
N GLN A 314 22.57 -9.06 30.05
CA GLN A 314 22.08 -8.86 31.42
C GLN A 314 23.21 -8.94 32.45
N LEU A 315 24.20 -9.82 32.28
CA LEU A 315 25.42 -9.83 33.10
C LEU A 315 26.19 -8.50 32.99
N GLY A 316 26.29 -7.92 31.79
CA GLY A 316 26.85 -6.59 31.59
C GLY A 316 26.07 -5.49 32.33
N TRP A 317 24.74 -5.55 32.26
CA TRP A 317 23.84 -4.61 32.93
C TRP A 317 23.86 -4.72 34.47
N ILE A 318 23.93 -5.93 35.03
CA ILE A 318 24.12 -6.16 36.47
C ILE A 318 25.44 -5.53 36.95
N ASN A 319 26.54 -5.74 36.21
CA ASN A 319 27.82 -5.12 36.54
C ASN A 319 27.76 -3.59 36.48
N TYR A 320 27.05 -3.02 35.50
CA TYR A 320 26.79 -1.57 35.44
C TYR A 320 25.94 -1.09 36.63
N ARG A 321 24.83 -1.78 36.99
CA ARG A 321 23.98 -1.45 38.15
C ARG A 321 24.77 -1.46 39.47
N ARG A 322 25.75 -2.36 39.63
CA ARG A 322 26.63 -2.40 40.82
C ARG A 322 27.52 -1.16 40.98
N THR A 323 27.84 -0.43 39.91
CA THR A 323 28.67 0.80 40.00
C THR A 323 28.01 1.92 40.81
N TYR A 324 26.69 1.88 40.99
CA TYR A 324 25.93 2.80 41.85
C TYR A 324 25.86 2.35 43.31
N ARG A 325 26.21 1.08 43.62
CA ARG A 325 26.20 0.52 44.98
C ARG A 325 27.59 0.40 45.60
N ASP A 326 28.63 0.18 44.79
CA ASP A 326 30.04 0.08 45.23
C ASP A 326 30.91 1.06 44.43
N GLU A 327 31.16 2.23 45.02
CA GLU A 327 32.01 3.27 44.41
C GLU A 327 33.49 2.89 44.38
N ALA A 328 33.96 2.03 45.30
CA ALA A 328 35.38 1.69 45.42
C ALA A 328 35.85 0.80 44.25
N ASN A 329 35.00 -0.14 43.83
CA ASN A 329 35.28 -1.05 42.70
C ASN A 329 34.65 -0.60 41.37
N ARG A 330 34.07 0.62 41.32
CA ARG A 330 33.43 1.22 40.13
C ARG A 330 34.21 1.02 38.80
N PRO A 331 35.53 1.30 38.69
CA PRO A 331 36.23 1.12 37.41
C PRO A 331 36.37 -0.35 36.98
N GLU A 332 36.46 -1.29 37.93
CA GLU A 332 36.55 -2.72 37.62
C GLU A 332 35.21 -3.27 37.12
N TYR A 333 34.11 -2.89 37.78
CA TYR A 333 32.76 -3.24 37.34
C TYR A 333 32.41 -2.59 35.99
N MET A 334 32.83 -1.35 35.74
CA MET A 334 32.64 -0.68 34.46
C MET A 334 33.36 -1.40 33.30
N LYS A 335 34.57 -1.91 33.56
CA LYS A 335 35.31 -2.72 32.60
C LYS A 335 34.62 -4.05 32.32
N LYS A 336 34.21 -4.78 33.36
CA LYS A 336 33.46 -6.05 33.22
C LYS A 336 32.15 -5.86 32.44
N ALA A 337 31.41 -4.78 32.70
CA ALA A 337 30.21 -4.44 31.95
C ALA A 337 30.49 -4.27 30.45
N LEU A 338 31.54 -3.51 30.10
CA LEU A 338 31.96 -3.28 28.72
C LEU A 338 32.44 -4.57 28.03
N ASP A 339 33.19 -5.43 28.74
CA ASP A 339 33.66 -6.71 28.22
C ASP A 339 32.47 -7.66 27.90
N PHE A 340 31.49 -7.79 28.80
CA PHE A 340 30.30 -8.62 28.58
C PHE A 340 29.38 -8.08 27.47
N LEU A 341 29.17 -6.77 27.40
CA LEU A 341 28.34 -6.15 26.37
C LEU A 341 28.97 -6.23 24.98
N ASN A 342 30.30 -6.11 24.87
CA ASN A 342 30.99 -6.32 23.60
C ASN A 342 30.93 -7.78 23.14
N GLN A 343 31.04 -8.75 24.06
CA GLN A 343 30.81 -10.17 23.75
C GLN A 343 29.36 -10.41 23.28
N SER A 344 28.37 -9.84 23.98
CA SER A 344 26.96 -9.90 23.56
C SER A 344 26.76 -9.36 22.13
N ASN A 345 27.35 -8.20 21.82
CA ASN A 345 27.26 -7.58 20.49
C ASN A 345 27.96 -8.39 19.38
N GLN A 346 29.08 -9.05 19.69
CA GLN A 346 29.75 -9.96 18.75
C GLN A 346 28.92 -11.22 18.46
N MET A 347 28.12 -11.66 19.43
CA MET A 347 27.28 -12.86 19.33
C MET A 347 25.94 -12.59 18.64
N ASP A 348 25.28 -11.46 18.93
CA ASP A 348 24.09 -11.02 18.20
C ASP A 348 24.08 -9.51 17.90
N PRO A 349 24.59 -9.08 16.72
CA PRO A 349 24.54 -7.70 16.25
C PRO A 349 23.12 -7.16 15.93
N ARG A 350 22.07 -7.96 16.11
CA ARG A 350 20.67 -7.58 15.87
C ARG A 350 20.02 -6.92 17.10
N ASP A 351 20.50 -7.18 18.32
CA ASP A 351 19.87 -6.69 19.56
C ASP A 351 20.17 -5.20 19.81
N GLY A 352 19.17 -4.34 19.57
CA GLY A 352 19.23 -2.91 19.86
C GLY A 352 19.42 -2.56 21.35
N GLN A 353 19.06 -3.45 22.28
CA GLN A 353 19.22 -3.22 23.72
C GLN A 353 20.69 -3.32 24.14
N THR A 354 21.50 -4.17 23.48
CA THR A 354 22.95 -4.25 23.74
C THR A 354 23.63 -2.93 23.38
N TYR A 355 23.28 -2.35 22.23
CA TYR A 355 23.74 -1.02 21.82
C TYR A 355 23.29 0.10 22.78
N TYR A 356 22.07 0.03 23.32
CA TYR A 356 21.61 0.97 24.35
C TYR A 356 22.48 0.90 25.62
N TYR A 357 22.73 -0.30 26.14
CA TYR A 357 23.57 -0.50 27.33
C TYR A 357 25.04 -0.11 27.09
N LEU A 358 25.60 -0.40 25.91
CA LEU A 358 26.93 0.11 25.52
C LEU A 358 26.95 1.64 25.53
N GLY A 359 25.93 2.29 24.96
CA GLY A 359 25.78 3.75 24.99
C GLY A 359 25.76 4.30 26.43
N ARG A 360 24.99 3.67 27.34
CA ARG A 360 24.96 4.02 28.78
C ARG A 360 26.31 3.85 29.47
N VAL A 361 27.05 2.79 29.16
CA VAL A 361 28.40 2.55 29.71
C VAL A 361 29.39 3.62 29.23
N TYR A 362 29.40 3.95 27.94
CA TYR A 362 30.28 5.01 27.40
C TYR A 362 29.89 6.42 27.90
N GLY A 363 28.60 6.72 28.03
CA GLY A 363 28.09 8.01 28.53
C GLY A 363 28.28 8.23 30.04
N GLU A 364 28.47 7.18 30.84
CA GLU A 364 28.88 7.30 32.24
C GLU A 364 30.42 7.38 32.41
N GLN A 365 31.20 6.88 31.45
CA GLN A 365 32.67 7.08 31.45
C GLN A 365 33.09 8.52 31.10
N GLU A 366 32.15 9.36 30.65
CA GLU A 366 32.29 10.82 30.53
C GLU A 366 32.22 11.52 31.91
N LEU A 367 31.56 10.91 32.91
CA LEU A 367 31.15 11.58 34.15
C LEU A 367 32.16 11.54 35.30
N GLY A 368 33.25 10.77 35.20
CA GLY A 368 34.17 10.52 36.31
C GLY A 368 34.94 11.76 36.78
N PRO A 369 34.61 12.37 37.94
CA PRO A 369 35.30 13.56 38.42
C PRO A 369 36.41 13.12 39.37
N GLY A 370 37.65 13.01 38.86
CA GLY A 370 38.84 13.04 39.70
C GLY A 370 39.87 11.93 39.46
N LEU A 371 41.13 12.37 39.42
CA LEU A 371 42.34 11.59 39.71
C LEU A 371 42.50 10.22 39.03
N VAL A 372 42.73 10.23 37.71
CA VAL A 372 43.56 9.18 37.10
C VAL A 372 45.03 9.63 37.14
N ASN A 373 45.69 9.30 38.25
CA ASN A 373 47.13 9.03 38.40
C ASN A 373 48.09 9.59 37.32
N GLY A 374 48.22 10.91 37.25
CA GLY A 374 49.28 11.57 36.47
C GLY A 374 49.04 11.67 34.96
N GLU A 375 47.85 11.35 34.45
CA GLU A 375 47.48 11.70 33.06
C GLU A 375 47.26 13.21 32.91
N ALA A 376 47.70 13.78 31.78
CA ALA A 376 47.53 15.20 31.51
C ALA A 376 46.06 15.56 31.23
N ILE A 377 45.65 16.75 31.65
CA ILE A 377 44.26 17.26 31.50
C ILE A 377 43.79 17.20 30.03
N GLU A 378 44.69 17.43 29.08
CA GLU A 378 44.41 17.33 27.64
C GLU A 378 44.01 15.90 27.22
N VAL A 379 44.75 14.89 27.66
CA VAL A 379 44.46 13.46 27.37
C VAL A 379 43.14 13.01 28.00
N ALA A 380 42.84 13.50 29.21
CA ALA A 380 41.56 13.23 29.88
C ALA A 380 40.37 13.82 29.10
N ASN A 381 40.51 15.04 28.57
CA ASN A 381 39.48 15.69 27.76
C ASN A 381 39.30 14.99 26.40
N GLU A 382 40.38 14.66 25.70
CA GLU A 382 40.31 13.90 24.43
C GLU A 382 39.61 12.55 24.61
N ARG A 383 39.89 11.84 25.71
CA ARG A 383 39.25 10.58 26.06
C ARG A 383 37.77 10.74 26.40
N ALA A 384 37.39 11.81 27.09
CA ALA A 384 35.99 12.13 27.38
C ALA A 384 35.21 12.42 26.09
N GLU A 385 35.77 13.21 25.16
CA GLU A 385 35.14 13.47 23.86
C GLU A 385 35.01 12.20 23.00
N ALA A 386 36.03 11.33 23.00
CA ALA A 386 35.98 10.04 22.31
C ALA A 386 34.91 9.11 22.90
N ASN A 387 34.79 9.04 24.23
CA ASN A 387 33.74 8.27 24.90
C ASN A 387 32.34 8.83 24.59
N ALA A 388 32.17 10.15 24.62
CA ALA A 388 30.91 10.81 24.30
C ALA A 388 30.53 10.68 22.80
N HIS A 389 31.50 10.48 21.91
CA HIS A 389 31.26 10.11 20.52
C HIS A 389 30.85 8.64 20.39
N ALA A 390 31.55 7.72 21.08
CA ALA A 390 31.22 6.31 21.12
C ALA A 390 29.80 6.05 21.69
N ALA A 391 29.41 6.78 22.74
CA ALA A 391 28.07 6.73 23.31
C ALA A 391 26.99 7.09 22.27
N PHE A 392 27.19 8.20 21.53
CA PHE A 392 26.28 8.64 20.47
C PHE A 392 26.16 7.62 19.33
N VAL A 393 27.28 7.04 18.88
CA VAL A 393 27.28 6.00 17.83
C VAL A 393 26.48 4.77 18.27
N ASN A 394 26.68 4.32 19.51
CA ASN A 394 25.94 3.19 20.07
C ASN A 394 24.44 3.50 20.25
N TYR A 395 24.06 4.68 20.75
CA TYR A 395 22.64 5.06 20.82
C TYR A 395 21.98 5.15 19.44
N ARG A 396 22.68 5.67 18.42
CA ARG A 396 22.20 5.68 17.04
C ARG A 396 21.99 4.27 16.50
N GLN A 397 22.95 3.37 16.72
CA GLN A 397 22.82 1.96 16.36
C GLN A 397 21.67 1.28 17.10
N SER A 398 21.43 1.62 18.37
CA SER A 398 20.26 1.15 19.12
C SER A 398 18.95 1.56 18.46
N ILE A 399 18.79 2.81 18.04
CA ILE A 399 17.61 3.30 17.30
C ILE A 399 17.46 2.57 15.96
N ASP A 400 18.54 2.40 15.19
CA ASP A 400 18.51 1.70 13.90
C ASP A 400 18.24 0.17 14.02
N LYS A 401 18.22 -0.38 15.24
CA LYS A 401 17.85 -1.78 15.53
C LYS A 401 16.51 -1.92 16.28
N CYS A 402 16.16 -0.98 17.15
CA CYS A 402 14.95 -1.03 17.98
C CYS A 402 14.37 0.38 18.20
N GLU A 403 13.42 0.76 17.36
CA GLU A 403 12.88 2.12 17.29
C GLU A 403 11.92 2.49 18.46
N LYS A 404 11.52 1.51 19.28
CA LYS A 404 10.52 1.67 20.36
C LYS A 404 11.10 2.07 21.72
N ASN A 405 12.41 2.21 21.86
CA ASN A 405 13.04 2.48 23.15
C ASN A 405 13.07 3.99 23.48
N ALA A 406 12.11 4.44 24.30
CA ALA A 406 12.02 5.82 24.79
C ALA A 406 13.23 6.23 25.66
N ASP A 407 13.82 5.30 26.42
CA ASP A 407 14.99 5.56 27.28
C ASP A 407 16.26 5.86 26.49
N THR A 408 16.36 5.32 25.26
CA THR A 408 17.46 5.66 24.33
C THR A 408 17.37 7.12 23.91
N TRP A 409 16.16 7.61 23.58
CA TRP A 409 15.93 9.02 23.26
C TRP A 409 16.16 9.94 24.46
N CYS A 410 15.74 9.54 25.66
CA CYS A 410 16.04 10.25 26.90
C CYS A 410 17.57 10.37 27.13
N SER A 411 18.29 9.26 26.92
CA SER A 411 19.75 9.21 27.11
C SER A 411 20.52 10.03 26.07
N ILE A 412 20.04 10.10 24.82
CA ILE A 412 20.56 11.02 23.80
C ILE A 412 20.31 12.48 24.20
N GLY A 413 19.10 12.79 24.69
CA GLY A 413 18.77 14.14 25.20
C GLY A 413 19.70 14.56 26.34
N ALA A 414 19.94 13.68 27.31
CA ALA A 414 20.88 13.90 28.41
C ALA A 414 22.32 14.12 27.91
N LEU A 415 22.78 13.39 26.90
CA LEU A 415 24.10 13.57 26.27
C LEU A 415 24.22 14.94 25.58
N TYR A 416 23.20 15.39 24.85
CA TYR A 416 23.17 16.73 24.25
C TYR A 416 23.05 17.86 25.28
N LEU A 417 22.30 17.64 26.36
CA LEU A 417 22.17 18.56 27.50
C LEU A 417 23.52 18.77 28.20
N ARG A 418 24.32 17.71 28.35
CA ARG A 418 25.71 17.78 28.86
C ARG A 418 26.63 18.54 27.91
N LYS A 419 26.51 18.31 26.59
CA LYS A 419 27.27 19.03 25.55
C LYS A 419 26.83 20.48 25.31
N SER A 420 25.92 21.02 26.12
CA SER A 420 25.38 22.38 25.97
C SER A 420 24.76 22.65 24.58
N GLN A 421 24.10 21.64 24.01
CA GLN A 421 23.37 21.72 22.74
C GLN A 421 21.86 21.66 23.01
N PRO A 422 21.22 22.77 23.44
CA PRO A 422 19.88 22.75 24.01
C PRO A 422 18.78 22.49 22.98
N MET A 423 19.00 22.80 21.70
CA MET A 423 18.03 22.51 20.62
C MET A 423 17.99 21.01 20.28
N ASP A 424 19.14 20.35 20.19
CA ASP A 424 19.24 18.92 19.89
C ASP A 424 18.78 18.08 21.10
N ALA A 425 19.08 18.54 22.32
CA ALA A 425 18.53 17.98 23.55
C ALA A 425 16.99 18.07 23.59
N LEU A 426 16.42 19.23 23.26
CA LEU A 426 14.97 19.44 23.22
C LEU A 426 14.30 18.45 22.25
N GLN A 427 14.85 18.30 21.04
CA GLN A 427 14.30 17.39 20.04
C GLN A 427 14.34 15.92 20.51
N ALA A 428 15.42 15.51 21.18
CA ALA A 428 15.56 14.14 21.68
C ALA A 428 14.63 13.84 22.86
N PHE A 429 14.47 14.76 23.81
CA PHE A 429 13.53 14.58 24.93
C PHE A 429 12.06 14.56 24.46
N ILE A 430 11.68 15.36 23.46
CA ILE A 430 10.33 15.32 22.89
C ILE A 430 10.06 13.95 22.24
N SER A 431 10.98 13.44 21.42
CA SER A 431 10.86 12.09 20.85
C SER A 431 10.71 11.00 21.93
N SER A 432 11.40 11.13 23.06
CA SER A 432 11.27 10.22 24.20
C SER A 432 9.87 10.27 24.84
N VAL A 433 9.37 11.47 25.11
CA VAL A 433 8.04 11.72 25.70
C VAL A 433 6.90 11.30 24.77
N GLU A 434 7.06 11.44 23.44
CA GLU A 434 6.09 10.97 22.45
C GLU A 434 6.06 9.44 22.34
N LEU A 435 7.20 8.76 22.56
CA LEU A 435 7.28 7.30 22.58
C LEU A 435 6.74 6.69 23.89
N ASN A 436 6.99 7.31 25.04
CA ASN A 436 6.42 6.89 26.32
C ASN A 436 5.99 8.11 27.16
N PRO A 437 4.70 8.50 27.11
CA PRO A 437 4.17 9.62 27.90
C PRO A 437 4.27 9.43 29.42
N ASN A 438 4.44 8.20 29.89
CA ASN A 438 4.53 7.86 31.33
C ASN A 438 5.99 7.82 31.83
N LEU A 439 6.99 8.10 30.98
CA LEU A 439 8.40 8.05 31.36
C LEU A 439 8.80 9.27 32.20
N THR A 440 8.74 9.14 33.52
CA THR A 440 9.05 10.19 34.50
C THR A 440 10.42 10.85 34.24
N ALA A 441 11.45 10.05 33.90
CA ALA A 441 12.80 10.53 33.63
C ALA A 441 12.88 11.53 32.44
N ALA A 442 12.14 11.26 31.37
CA ALA A 442 12.14 12.15 30.20
C ALA A 442 11.46 13.49 30.51
N TRP A 443 10.43 13.49 31.37
CA TRP A 443 9.80 14.72 31.85
C TRP A 443 10.67 15.51 32.82
N THR A 444 11.45 14.85 33.69
CA THR A 444 12.39 15.54 34.60
C THR A 444 13.54 16.18 33.85
N ASP A 445 14.13 15.47 32.91
CA ASP A 445 15.30 15.95 32.15
C ASP A 445 14.91 17.08 31.19
N LEU A 446 13.71 17.00 30.60
CA LEU A 446 13.09 18.10 29.84
C LEU A 446 12.81 19.33 30.72
N GLY A 447 12.36 19.12 31.96
CA GLY A 447 12.19 20.19 32.95
C GLY A 447 13.51 20.87 33.33
N GLU A 448 14.59 20.10 33.50
CA GLU A 448 15.93 20.64 33.75
C GLU A 448 16.45 21.45 32.54
N LEU A 449 16.24 20.99 31.31
CA LEU A 449 16.59 21.73 30.10
C LEU A 449 15.90 23.10 30.05
N TYR A 450 14.58 23.15 30.27
CA TYR A 450 13.85 24.43 30.32
C TYR A 450 14.34 25.35 31.43
N GLU A 451 14.69 24.80 32.60
CA GLU A 451 15.23 25.58 33.71
C GLU A 451 16.63 26.14 33.43
N ARG A 452 17.54 25.35 32.86
CA ARG A 452 18.87 25.81 32.41
C ARG A 452 18.76 26.94 31.38
N ASN A 453 17.72 26.93 30.55
CA ASN A 453 17.39 27.98 29.60
C ASN A 453 16.50 29.11 30.16
N THR A 454 16.32 29.19 31.49
CA THR A 454 15.57 30.23 32.23
C THR A 454 14.06 30.31 31.93
N GLN A 455 13.46 29.25 31.38
CA GLN A 455 12.04 29.15 31.06
C GLN A 455 11.27 28.41 32.17
N TYR A 456 11.18 29.04 33.33
CA TYR A 456 10.63 28.45 34.56
C TYR A 456 9.17 27.98 34.47
N GLN A 457 8.37 28.60 33.59
CA GLN A 457 6.96 28.24 33.34
C GLN A 457 6.84 26.89 32.62
N ASP A 458 7.52 26.72 31.49
CA ASP A 458 7.53 25.47 30.73
C ASP A 458 8.19 24.33 31.54
N ALA A 459 9.25 24.63 32.31
CA ALA A 459 9.86 23.68 33.23
C ALA A 459 8.87 23.15 34.30
N LEU A 460 8.05 24.04 34.85
CA LEU A 460 7.04 23.71 35.86
C LEU A 460 5.88 22.89 35.29
N ASP A 461 5.45 23.15 34.04
CA ASP A 461 4.50 22.28 33.32
C ASP A 461 5.09 20.86 33.09
N CYS A 462 6.39 20.74 32.78
CA CYS A 462 7.07 19.44 32.66
C CYS A 462 7.18 18.68 33.99
N PHE A 463 7.62 19.35 35.06
CA PHE A 463 7.72 18.70 36.38
C PHE A 463 6.36 18.28 36.95
N ARG A 464 5.28 19.01 36.67
CA ARG A 464 3.92 18.57 37.05
C ARG A 464 3.52 17.27 36.36
N LYS A 465 3.80 17.12 35.06
CA LYS A 465 3.54 15.85 34.35
C LYS A 465 4.38 14.69 34.87
N ALA A 466 5.63 14.93 35.26
CA ALA A 466 6.46 13.92 35.93
C ALA A 466 5.80 13.40 37.25
N LEU A 467 5.17 14.30 38.02
CA LEU A 467 4.42 13.95 39.24
C LEU A 467 3.09 13.24 38.95
N GLU A 468 2.46 13.50 37.81
CA GLU A 468 1.23 12.82 37.37
C GLU A 468 1.51 11.39 36.88
N SER A 469 2.65 11.15 36.23
CA SER A 469 3.03 9.82 35.73
C SER A 469 3.52 8.86 36.82
N ASP A 470 4.16 9.35 37.89
CA ASP A 470 4.59 8.56 39.04
C ASP A 470 4.11 9.18 40.38
N PRO A 471 3.07 8.61 41.02
CA PRO A 471 2.59 9.06 42.32
C PRO A 471 3.62 8.90 43.47
N VAL A 472 4.61 8.01 43.30
CA VAL A 472 5.70 7.74 44.26
C VAL A 472 6.93 8.63 43.98
N SER A 473 6.78 9.59 43.06
CA SER A 473 7.80 10.53 42.61
C SER A 473 8.77 11.06 43.69
N PRO A 474 10.08 11.17 43.37
CA PRO A 474 11.11 11.68 44.26
C PRO A 474 10.79 13.03 44.91
N GLU A 475 11.14 13.15 46.20
CA GLU A 475 10.97 14.38 47.01
C GLU A 475 11.69 15.61 46.41
N CYS A 476 12.75 15.38 45.62
CA CYS A 476 13.44 16.44 44.88
C CYS A 476 12.56 17.10 43.82
N ILE A 477 11.65 16.38 43.15
CA ILE A 477 10.73 16.96 42.15
C ILE A 477 9.67 17.80 42.86
N LYS A 478 9.09 17.28 43.95
CA LYS A 478 8.08 17.97 44.78
C LYS A 478 8.63 19.27 45.36
N THR A 479 9.85 19.24 45.89
CA THR A 479 10.55 20.43 46.37
C THR A 479 10.91 21.40 45.23
N ARG A 480 11.24 20.91 44.01
CA ARG A 480 11.50 21.77 42.85
C ARG A 480 10.27 22.53 42.39
N VAL A 481 9.12 21.86 42.26
CA VAL A 481 7.84 22.49 41.92
C VAL A 481 7.46 23.57 42.94
N ASN A 482 7.55 23.24 44.24
CA ASN A 482 7.30 24.19 45.33
C ASN A 482 8.23 25.42 45.31
N CYS A 483 9.44 25.29 44.76
CA CYS A 483 10.37 26.42 44.59
C CYS A 483 10.03 27.25 43.34
N LEU A 484 9.72 26.62 42.22
CA LEU A 484 9.34 27.32 40.98
C LEU A 484 8.01 28.07 41.13
N GLU A 485 7.02 27.51 41.82
CA GLU A 485 5.76 28.19 42.15
C GLU A 485 5.96 29.43 43.03
N LYS A 486 6.97 29.45 43.91
CA LYS A 486 7.35 30.64 44.69
C LYS A 486 8.06 31.69 43.83
N VAL A 487 8.91 31.28 42.88
CA VAL A 487 9.59 32.20 41.95
C VAL A 487 8.56 32.89 41.05
N ASP A 488 7.55 32.17 40.57
CA ASP A 488 6.49 32.73 39.72
C ASP A 488 5.59 33.76 40.43
N SER A 489 5.51 33.69 41.77
CA SER A 489 4.80 34.68 42.59
C SER A 489 5.53 36.04 42.71
N LEU A 490 6.79 36.14 42.27
CA LEU A 490 7.58 37.37 42.29
C LEU A 490 7.59 38.02 40.90
N THR A 491 6.80 39.08 40.75
CA THR A 491 6.74 39.89 39.51
C THR A 491 8.09 40.54 39.19
N CYS A 492 8.83 39.96 38.25
CA CYS A 492 10.08 40.53 37.75
C CYS A 492 9.78 41.75 36.86
N PRO A 493 10.43 42.92 37.07
CA PRO A 493 10.13 44.13 36.32
C PRO A 493 10.54 44.00 34.84
N PRO A 494 9.81 44.63 33.90
CA PRO A 494 10.14 44.55 32.48
C PRO A 494 11.51 45.18 32.19
N ARG A 495 12.33 44.46 31.41
CA ARG A 495 13.67 44.90 30.99
C ARG A 495 13.57 46.24 30.23
N PRO A 496 14.37 47.28 30.58
CA PRO A 496 14.29 48.57 29.90
C PRO A 496 14.78 48.46 28.44
N PRO A 497 14.11 49.10 27.47
CA PRO A 497 14.52 49.09 26.07
C PRO A 497 15.76 49.97 25.87
N GLY A 498 16.92 49.38 25.59
CA GLY A 498 18.13 50.17 25.23
C GLY A 498 19.49 49.50 25.37
N HIS A 499 19.63 48.35 26.05
CA HIS A 499 20.92 47.66 26.13
C HIS A 499 21.12 46.62 25.03
N VAL A 500 21.88 47.01 24.00
CA VAL A 500 22.55 46.08 23.08
C VAL A 500 23.76 45.50 23.81
N ILE A 501 23.72 44.19 24.10
CA ILE A 501 24.91 43.42 24.46
C ILE A 501 25.50 42.89 23.16
N PRO A 502 26.74 43.25 22.76
CA PRO A 502 27.38 42.65 21.60
C PRO A 502 27.89 41.26 21.97
N GLY A 503 27.35 40.20 21.37
CA GLY A 503 28.09 38.92 21.25
C GLY A 503 27.39 37.59 21.55
N THR A 504 26.11 37.55 21.93
CA THR A 504 25.40 36.27 22.16
C THR A 504 24.16 36.15 21.27
N PHE A 505 24.05 35.04 20.53
CA PHE A 505 22.80 34.65 19.88
C PHE A 505 21.72 34.41 20.96
N ASP A 506 20.54 35.01 20.79
CA ASP A 506 19.38 34.76 21.65
C ASP A 506 18.84 33.33 21.40
N LEU A 507 19.47 32.33 22.04
CA LEU A 507 19.05 30.93 22.07
C LEU A 507 17.93 30.71 23.09
N THR A 508 16.81 31.41 22.91
CA THR A 508 15.54 31.02 23.55
C THR A 508 15.01 29.77 22.86
N ILE A 509 15.06 28.62 23.53
CA ILE A 509 14.46 27.39 23.00
C ILE A 509 12.92 27.55 22.89
N PRO A 510 12.25 26.86 21.94
CA PRO A 510 10.80 26.92 21.77
C PRO A 510 10.04 26.57 23.06
N SER A 511 8.88 27.21 23.32
CA SER A 511 8.01 26.84 24.45
C SER A 511 7.51 25.39 24.31
N LEU A 512 7.15 24.74 25.41
CA LEU A 512 6.67 23.34 25.40
C LEU A 512 5.46 23.15 24.48
N LYS A 513 4.64 24.19 24.28
CA LYS A 513 3.45 24.16 23.41
C LYS A 513 3.78 24.38 21.93
N ASP A 514 4.92 24.99 21.62
CA ASP A 514 5.39 25.19 20.25
C ASP A 514 6.44 24.13 19.84
N SER A 515 7.03 23.41 20.82
CA SER A 515 8.02 22.34 20.59
C SER A 515 7.39 21.07 20.01
N TYR A 516 6.19 20.66 20.46
CA TYR A 516 5.37 19.62 19.81
C TYR A 516 4.88 20.00 18.39
N VAL A 517 5.12 21.23 17.93
CA VAL A 517 4.78 21.70 16.58
C VAL A 517 6.01 21.69 15.66
N GLN A 518 7.21 21.46 16.20
CA GLN A 518 8.41 21.27 15.39
C GLN A 518 8.33 19.92 14.66
N PRO A 519 8.80 19.84 13.40
CA PRO A 519 8.76 18.59 12.66
C PRO A 519 9.78 17.61 13.26
N ILE A 520 9.27 16.55 13.90
CA ILE A 520 10.01 15.30 14.15
C ILE A 520 10.78 14.96 12.87
N PRO A 521 12.09 14.60 12.94
CA PRO A 521 12.87 14.21 11.78
C PRO A 521 12.10 13.23 10.90
N LEU A 522 12.03 13.51 9.60
CA LEU A 522 11.10 12.83 8.69
C LEU A 522 11.27 11.31 8.73
N GLU A 523 12.51 10.84 8.91
CA GLU A 523 12.90 9.44 9.09
C GLU A 523 12.19 8.79 10.29
N LEU A 524 12.25 9.43 11.47
CA LEU A 524 11.58 8.97 12.69
C LEU A 524 10.07 8.97 12.54
N ARG A 525 9.51 10.00 11.93
CA ARG A 525 8.06 10.03 11.68
C ARG A 525 7.65 8.98 10.66
N THR A 526 8.42 8.71 9.60
CA THR A 526 8.10 7.61 8.68
C THR A 526 8.31 6.23 9.29
N ARG A 527 9.21 6.08 10.27
CA ARG A 527 9.46 4.83 11.00
C ARG A 527 8.40 4.59 12.09
N GLN A 528 8.03 5.61 12.85
CA GLN A 528 6.83 5.60 13.71
C GLN A 528 5.57 5.40 12.89
N ASP A 529 5.30 6.17 11.83
CA ASP A 529 4.14 5.99 10.96
C ASP A 529 4.16 4.59 10.29
N ALA A 530 5.33 3.98 10.06
CA ALA A 530 5.43 2.60 9.57
C ALA A 530 5.17 1.55 10.67
N GLN A 531 5.60 1.77 11.92
CA GLN A 531 5.31 0.87 13.04
C GLN A 531 3.91 1.06 13.65
N TYR A 532 3.35 2.27 13.58
CA TYR A 532 1.93 2.53 13.79
C TYR A 532 1.13 1.98 12.62
N ALA A 533 1.61 2.02 11.37
CA ALA A 533 1.00 1.22 10.32
C ALA A 533 1.10 -0.30 10.62
N GLU A 534 2.21 -0.84 11.11
CA GLU A 534 2.28 -2.25 11.52
C GLU A 534 1.43 -2.58 12.76
N GLY A 535 1.12 -1.60 13.61
CA GLY A 535 0.28 -1.72 14.80
C GLY A 535 -1.21 -1.43 14.58
N GLU A 536 -1.56 -0.59 13.59
CA GLU A 536 -2.92 -0.32 13.13
C GLU A 536 -3.35 -1.36 12.08
N VAL A 537 -2.42 -1.94 11.30
CA VAL A 537 -2.65 -3.16 10.51
C VAL A 537 -2.82 -4.41 11.41
N MET A 538 -2.51 -4.31 12.71
CA MET A 538 -2.96 -5.29 13.72
C MET A 538 -4.39 -5.03 14.23
N TYR A 539 -5.04 -3.94 13.83
CA TYR A 539 -6.41 -3.59 14.22
C TYR A 539 -7.39 -3.35 13.08
N ASP A 540 -6.92 -3.23 11.84
CA ASP A 540 -7.76 -3.42 10.65
C ASP A 540 -7.55 -4.82 10.05
N ASN A 541 -8.50 -5.69 10.37
CA ASN A 541 -9.23 -6.42 9.36
C ASN A 541 -8.55 -7.55 8.55
N ALA A 542 -7.55 -8.24 9.11
CA ALA A 542 -7.02 -9.51 8.57
C ALA A 542 -8.10 -10.57 8.21
N PHE A 543 -9.27 -10.56 8.88
CA PHE A 543 -10.41 -11.41 8.52
C PHE A 543 -11.38 -10.77 7.50
N TRP A 544 -11.58 -9.46 7.52
CA TRP A 544 -12.49 -8.78 6.60
C TRP A 544 -11.90 -8.62 5.19
N ASP A 545 -10.59 -8.36 5.08
CA ASP A 545 -9.87 -8.43 3.79
C ASP A 545 -9.99 -9.83 3.19
N LEU A 546 -9.74 -10.86 3.99
CA LEU A 546 -9.90 -12.26 3.60
C LEU A 546 -11.35 -12.61 3.21
N TRP A 547 -12.36 -11.99 3.84
CA TRP A 547 -13.77 -12.18 3.52
C TRP A 547 -14.19 -11.49 2.22
N GLU A 548 -13.65 -10.31 1.92
CA GLU A 548 -13.86 -9.64 0.65
C GLU A 548 -13.09 -10.32 -0.50
N ASP A 549 -11.87 -10.78 -0.26
CA ASP A 549 -11.11 -11.58 -1.24
C ASP A 549 -11.85 -12.89 -1.56
N LEU A 550 -12.48 -13.53 -0.57
CA LEU A 550 -13.38 -14.68 -0.77
C LEU A 550 -14.68 -14.34 -1.52
N LYS A 551 -15.16 -13.09 -1.46
CA LYS A 551 -16.30 -12.63 -2.27
C LYS A 551 -15.91 -12.41 -3.73
N THR A 552 -14.67 -12.00 -4.01
CA THR A 552 -14.15 -11.95 -5.37
C THR A 552 -13.85 -13.34 -5.94
N VAL A 553 -13.47 -14.31 -5.10
CA VAL A 553 -13.12 -15.69 -5.52
C VAL A 553 -14.33 -16.59 -5.80
N GLU A 554 -15.54 -16.25 -5.36
CA GLU A 554 -16.78 -16.90 -5.85
C GLU A 554 -17.05 -16.60 -7.35
N PHE A 555 -16.23 -15.76 -8.01
CA PHE A 555 -16.28 -15.50 -9.45
C PHE A 555 -14.93 -15.54 -10.18
N GLU A 556 -13.91 -16.23 -9.64
CA GLU A 556 -12.68 -16.53 -10.39
C GLU A 556 -12.05 -17.86 -9.95
N VAL A 557 -12.21 -18.91 -10.78
CA VAL A 557 -11.54 -20.21 -10.61
C VAL A 557 -10.39 -20.32 -11.60
N SER A 558 -9.17 -20.22 -11.08
CA SER A 558 -7.96 -20.95 -11.52
C SER A 558 -6.93 -20.74 -10.42
N GLU A 559 -6.73 -21.68 -9.50
CA GLU A 559 -5.83 -22.84 -9.66
C GLU A 559 -4.44 -22.47 -10.18
N GLN A 560 -3.53 -22.17 -9.24
CA GLN A 560 -2.15 -22.72 -9.12
C GLN A 560 -1.59 -22.24 -7.76
N ILE A 561 -0.87 -22.99 -6.90
CA ILE A 561 -0.56 -24.43 -6.73
C ILE A 561 -0.20 -24.60 -5.23
N MET A 562 -0.47 -25.78 -4.65
CA MET A 562 0.43 -26.55 -3.74
C MET A 562 -0.41 -27.63 -3.03
N ASN A 563 -0.43 -28.91 -3.45
CA ASN A 563 0.63 -29.93 -3.64
C ASN A 563 0.75 -30.86 -2.42
N SER A 564 0.35 -32.13 -2.58
CA SER A 564 1.11 -33.31 -2.08
C SER A 564 0.42 -34.67 -2.38
N GLN A 565 -0.05 -34.91 -3.61
CA GLN A 565 -0.19 -36.29 -4.14
C GLN A 565 0.33 -36.29 -5.59
N LEU A 566 0.94 -37.39 -6.03
CA LEU A 566 1.49 -37.51 -7.39
C LEU A 566 0.37 -37.66 -8.43
N GLU A 567 -0.19 -36.53 -8.85
CA GLU A 567 -1.01 -36.44 -10.05
C GLU A 567 -0.10 -36.22 -11.26
N ALA A 568 -0.33 -37.01 -12.32
CA ALA A 568 0.47 -36.93 -13.53
C ALA A 568 0.11 -35.65 -14.29
N ARG A 569 0.97 -34.63 -14.17
CA ARG A 569 0.82 -33.36 -14.89
C ARG A 569 0.87 -33.62 -16.41
N PRO A 570 0.10 -32.89 -17.24
CA PRO A 570 0.38 -32.84 -18.66
C PRO A 570 1.80 -32.29 -18.85
N MET A 571 2.58 -32.95 -19.71
CA MET A 571 3.93 -32.52 -20.04
C MET A 571 3.89 -31.10 -20.61
N GLU A 572 4.78 -30.22 -20.13
CA GLU A 572 4.83 -28.83 -20.61
C GLU A 572 5.35 -28.78 -22.05
N GLU A 573 4.99 -27.73 -22.80
CA GLU A 573 5.42 -27.54 -24.19
C GLU A 573 6.96 -27.59 -24.32
N LEU A 574 7.68 -27.03 -23.34
CA LEU A 574 9.13 -27.10 -23.23
C LEU A 574 9.66 -28.53 -22.97
N GLU A 575 8.96 -29.34 -22.16
CA GLU A 575 9.34 -30.73 -21.90
C GLU A 575 9.11 -31.61 -23.13
N ILE A 576 8.02 -31.35 -23.88
CA ILE A 576 7.71 -32.00 -25.15
C ILE A 576 8.78 -31.65 -26.19
N ASP A 577 9.17 -30.37 -26.30
CA ASP A 577 10.24 -29.92 -27.19
C ASP A 577 11.58 -30.58 -26.82
N VAL A 578 11.98 -30.57 -25.54
CA VAL A 578 13.21 -31.20 -25.05
C VAL A 578 13.20 -32.72 -25.29
N LEU A 579 12.07 -33.39 -25.04
CA LEU A 579 11.89 -34.82 -25.30
C LEU A 579 12.07 -35.14 -26.80
N GLN A 580 11.49 -34.33 -27.69
CA GLN A 580 11.68 -34.48 -29.14
C GLN A 580 13.13 -34.22 -29.57
N LEU A 581 13.79 -33.22 -28.97
CA LEU A 581 15.18 -32.85 -29.27
C LEU A 581 16.19 -33.90 -28.79
N LEU A 582 15.94 -34.54 -27.64
CA LEU A 582 16.74 -35.66 -27.14
C LEU A 582 16.54 -36.93 -27.98
N ARG A 583 15.28 -37.30 -28.30
CA ARG A 583 14.96 -38.41 -29.22
C ARG A 583 15.61 -38.24 -30.59
N ALA A 584 15.63 -37.02 -31.14
CA ALA A 584 16.26 -36.74 -32.43
C ALA A 584 17.79 -36.94 -32.45
N ASN A 585 18.45 -37.04 -31.30
CA ASN A 585 19.91 -37.13 -31.16
C ASN A 585 20.38 -38.38 -30.37
N GLU A 586 19.51 -39.38 -30.18
CA GLU A 586 19.65 -40.50 -29.24
C GLU A 586 21.00 -41.27 -29.31
N GLU A 587 21.54 -41.46 -30.52
CA GLU A 587 22.83 -42.14 -30.76
C GLU A 587 24.05 -41.38 -30.20
N SER A 588 23.91 -40.07 -29.93
CA SER A 588 25.00 -39.17 -29.54
C SER A 588 24.93 -38.65 -28.10
N LEU A 589 23.90 -39.00 -27.34
CA LEU A 589 23.63 -38.49 -25.99
C LEU A 589 24.68 -38.93 -24.94
N VAL A 590 25.04 -38.00 -24.06
CA VAL A 590 25.87 -38.26 -22.87
C VAL A 590 25.00 -38.89 -21.77
N LYS A 591 25.60 -39.63 -20.82
CA LYS A 591 24.86 -40.39 -19.79
C LYS A 591 23.77 -39.58 -19.05
N ALA A 592 24.08 -38.35 -18.64
CA ALA A 592 23.11 -37.49 -17.95
C ALA A 592 21.93 -37.04 -18.85
N GLU A 593 22.17 -36.85 -20.15
CA GLU A 593 21.12 -36.50 -21.11
C GLU A 593 20.22 -37.71 -21.41
N ARG A 594 20.80 -38.92 -21.40
CA ARG A 594 20.06 -40.18 -21.53
C ARG A 594 19.20 -40.49 -20.29
N GLU A 595 19.70 -40.17 -19.09
CA GLU A 595 18.91 -40.22 -17.84
C GLU A 595 17.73 -39.23 -17.86
N VAL A 596 17.93 -38.02 -18.39
CA VAL A 596 16.84 -37.03 -18.57
C VAL A 596 15.81 -37.49 -19.62
N LEU A 597 16.27 -38.09 -20.74
CA LEU A 597 15.38 -38.71 -21.74
C LEU A 597 14.52 -39.80 -21.09
N GLU A 598 15.12 -40.73 -20.36
CA GLU A 598 14.42 -41.84 -19.69
C GLU A 598 13.37 -41.34 -18.67
N CYS A 599 13.65 -40.27 -17.93
CA CYS A 599 12.67 -39.61 -17.05
C CYS A 599 11.49 -38.98 -17.82
N LEU A 600 11.74 -38.28 -18.93
CA LEU A 600 10.69 -37.66 -19.73
C LEU A 600 9.82 -38.70 -20.45
N GLU A 601 10.41 -39.79 -20.94
CA GLU A 601 9.67 -40.90 -21.56
C GLU A 601 8.79 -41.64 -20.55
N THR A 602 9.29 -41.89 -19.34
CA THR A 602 8.50 -42.48 -18.25
C THR A 602 7.29 -41.59 -17.90
N THR A 603 7.48 -40.27 -17.93
CA THR A 603 6.42 -39.28 -17.69
C THR A 603 5.38 -39.26 -18.83
N GLU A 604 5.81 -39.40 -20.09
CA GLU A 604 4.91 -39.51 -21.25
C GLU A 604 4.01 -40.76 -21.17
N VAL A 605 4.56 -41.91 -20.76
CA VAL A 605 3.82 -43.17 -20.63
C VAL A 605 2.77 -43.06 -19.52
N LEU A 606 3.15 -42.60 -18.32
CA LEU A 606 2.23 -42.41 -17.19
C LEU A 606 1.08 -41.45 -17.50
N TRP A 607 1.34 -40.41 -18.30
CA TRP A 607 0.29 -39.49 -18.77
C TRP A 607 -0.65 -40.17 -19.79
N LYS A 608 -0.10 -40.90 -20.77
CA LYS A 608 -0.90 -41.60 -21.79
C LYS A 608 -1.81 -42.69 -21.21
N GLU A 609 -1.34 -43.48 -20.26
CA GLU A 609 -2.16 -44.53 -19.62
C GLU A 609 -3.37 -43.92 -18.90
N LYS A 610 -3.18 -42.86 -18.09
CA LYS A 610 -4.28 -42.22 -17.36
C LYS A 610 -5.27 -41.45 -18.24
N VAL A 611 -4.83 -40.88 -19.36
CA VAL A 611 -5.77 -40.26 -20.32
C VAL A 611 -6.73 -41.30 -20.93
N ILE A 612 -6.25 -42.53 -21.16
CA ILE A 612 -7.09 -43.63 -21.67
C ILE A 612 -8.11 -44.09 -20.62
N GLU A 613 -7.76 -44.15 -19.34
CA GLU A 613 -8.70 -44.43 -18.25
C GLU A 613 -9.72 -43.30 -18.02
N ALA A 614 -9.29 -42.03 -18.10
CA ALA A 614 -10.13 -40.87 -17.82
C ALA A 614 -11.15 -40.55 -18.93
N VAL A 615 -10.82 -40.85 -20.19
CA VAL A 615 -11.69 -40.54 -21.36
C VAL A 615 -12.77 -41.63 -21.60
N VAL A 616 -12.66 -42.81 -20.98
CA VAL A 616 -13.69 -43.86 -21.08
C VAL A 616 -14.13 -44.41 -19.70
N PRO A 617 -14.97 -43.67 -18.95
CA PRO A 617 -15.62 -44.20 -17.76
C PRO A 617 -16.58 -45.35 -18.08
N GLU A 618 -16.57 -46.37 -17.22
CA GLU A 618 -17.24 -47.66 -17.43
C GLU A 618 -18.79 -47.58 -17.50
N VAL A 619 -19.37 -46.45 -17.10
CA VAL A 619 -20.81 -46.13 -17.12
C VAL A 619 -21.35 -45.97 -18.57
N CYS A 620 -20.50 -45.72 -19.57
CA CYS A 620 -20.96 -45.53 -20.95
C CYS A 620 -21.43 -46.82 -21.67
N ARG A 621 -21.52 -47.97 -20.98
CA ARG A 621 -22.07 -49.22 -21.53
C ARG A 621 -23.59 -49.37 -21.35
N GLU A 622 -24.22 -48.67 -20.42
CA GLU A 622 -25.66 -48.84 -20.12
C GLU A 622 -26.38 -47.52 -19.82
N MET A 623 -27.00 -46.89 -20.82
CA MET A 623 -28.26 -46.12 -20.72
C MET A 623 -28.79 -45.77 -22.14
N PRO A 624 -30.13 -45.62 -22.34
CA PRO A 624 -30.75 -45.68 -23.66
C PRO A 624 -30.74 -44.35 -24.42
N ARG A 625 -30.74 -44.45 -25.76
CA ARG A 625 -30.75 -43.30 -26.68
C ARG A 625 -32.07 -42.51 -26.60
N VAL A 626 -31.97 -41.20 -26.35
CA VAL A 626 -33.08 -40.25 -26.48
C VAL A 626 -33.56 -40.23 -27.93
N THR A 627 -34.85 -40.48 -28.16
CA THR A 627 -35.48 -40.42 -29.50
C THR A 627 -35.99 -39.02 -29.82
N VAL A 628 -36.18 -38.76 -31.12
CA VAL A 628 -36.63 -37.46 -31.66
C VAL A 628 -37.96 -37.01 -31.04
N GLU A 629 -38.85 -37.96 -30.70
CA GLU A 629 -40.17 -37.71 -30.10
C GLU A 629 -40.10 -37.00 -28.74
N MET A 630 -39.06 -37.27 -27.92
CA MET A 630 -38.86 -36.55 -26.65
C MET A 630 -38.46 -35.09 -26.84
N ILE A 631 -37.80 -34.76 -27.96
CA ILE A 631 -37.35 -33.40 -28.27
C ILE A 631 -38.52 -32.55 -28.78
N ASP A 632 -39.41 -33.13 -29.59
CA ASP A 632 -40.61 -32.44 -30.05
C ASP A 632 -41.61 -32.22 -28.92
N HIS A 633 -41.78 -33.19 -28.00
CA HIS A 633 -42.66 -33.04 -26.84
C HIS A 633 -42.24 -31.89 -25.89
N LEU A 634 -40.94 -31.60 -25.78
CA LEU A 634 -40.42 -30.47 -25.01
C LEU A 634 -40.59 -29.12 -25.74
N ARG A 635 -40.62 -29.12 -27.07
CA ARG A 635 -40.85 -27.93 -27.90
C ARG A 635 -42.30 -27.43 -27.78
N ASP A 636 -43.27 -28.35 -27.76
CA ASP A 636 -44.70 -28.02 -27.67
C ASP A 636 -45.14 -27.46 -26.30
N HIS A 637 -44.31 -27.57 -25.26
CA HIS A 637 -44.62 -27.16 -23.88
C HIS A 637 -43.94 -25.85 -23.43
N GLY A 638 -43.23 -25.14 -24.31
CA GLY A 638 -42.91 -23.71 -24.14
C GLY A 638 -41.91 -23.32 -23.03
N HIS A 639 -41.08 -24.25 -22.54
CA HIS A 639 -40.23 -24.04 -21.35
C HIS A 639 -38.80 -23.51 -21.59
N LEU A 640 -38.55 -22.68 -22.61
CA LEU A 640 -37.23 -22.07 -22.84
C LEU A 640 -37.31 -20.58 -23.24
N ILE A 641 -37.06 -19.69 -22.28
CA ILE A 641 -36.78 -18.25 -22.48
C ILE A 641 -35.62 -17.83 -21.54
N GLU A 642 -34.73 -16.97 -22.05
CA GLU A 642 -33.69 -16.20 -21.34
C GLU A 642 -32.58 -16.94 -20.55
N ASN A 643 -31.41 -17.16 -21.19
CA ASN A 643 -30.22 -16.29 -21.05
C ASN A 643 -29.00 -16.87 -21.84
N PRO A 644 -28.39 -16.18 -22.83
CA PRO A 644 -27.42 -16.79 -23.75
C PRO A 644 -25.94 -16.44 -23.45
N ARG A 645 -25.23 -17.27 -22.68
CA ARG A 645 -23.76 -17.32 -22.68
C ARG A 645 -23.19 -18.74 -22.51
N CYS A 646 -23.47 -19.59 -23.50
CA CYS A 646 -22.61 -20.72 -23.88
C CYS A 646 -23.12 -21.31 -25.20
N TYR A 647 -22.51 -20.93 -26.32
CA TYR A 647 -22.55 -21.71 -27.55
C TYR A 647 -21.12 -21.93 -28.03
N PRO A 648 -20.55 -23.15 -27.91
CA PRO A 648 -19.60 -23.60 -28.91
C PRO A 648 -20.38 -23.69 -30.23
N TYR A 649 -20.06 -22.83 -31.19
CA TYR A 649 -20.74 -22.85 -32.49
C TYR A 649 -20.48 -24.20 -33.19
N PRO A 650 -21.54 -24.83 -33.71
CA PRO A 650 -21.64 -24.81 -35.17
C PRO A 650 -23.08 -24.60 -35.68
N PHE A 651 -23.63 -23.40 -35.51
CA PHE A 651 -24.68 -22.87 -36.39
C PHE A 651 -24.52 -21.35 -36.54
N LEU A 652 -23.56 -20.91 -37.35
CA LEU A 652 -23.48 -19.50 -37.77
C LEU A 652 -24.83 -19.12 -38.42
N PRO A 653 -25.60 -18.16 -37.86
CA PRO A 653 -26.75 -17.63 -38.57
C PRO A 653 -26.27 -16.99 -39.88
N LYS A 654 -27.14 -16.92 -40.89
CA LYS A 654 -26.85 -16.14 -42.11
C LYS A 654 -26.79 -14.65 -41.77
N VAL A 655 -25.65 -14.19 -41.28
CA VAL A 655 -25.35 -12.76 -41.15
C VAL A 655 -25.24 -12.19 -42.56
N VAL A 656 -26.17 -11.31 -42.91
CA VAL A 656 -26.07 -10.53 -44.13
C VAL A 656 -25.10 -9.38 -43.84
N PHE A 657 -23.83 -9.56 -44.18
CA PHE A 657 -22.83 -8.52 -44.03
C PHE A 657 -23.16 -7.32 -44.94
N ASN A 658 -23.19 -6.12 -44.35
CA ASN A 658 -23.29 -4.86 -45.09
C ASN A 658 -21.98 -4.58 -45.85
N GLU A 659 -22.07 -3.84 -46.96
CA GLU A 659 -20.91 -3.53 -47.82
C GLU A 659 -19.74 -2.90 -47.04
N LEU A 660 -20.07 -2.07 -46.04
CA LEU A 660 -19.17 -1.58 -44.99
C LEU A 660 -19.68 -2.07 -43.62
N PRO A 661 -18.80 -2.23 -42.61
CA PRO A 661 -19.20 -2.45 -41.22
C PRO A 661 -20.05 -1.27 -40.73
N ASP A 662 -21.07 -1.53 -39.92
CA ASP A 662 -21.97 -0.48 -39.40
C ASP A 662 -21.23 0.52 -38.51
N SER A 663 -20.16 0.07 -37.86
CA SER A 663 -19.22 0.92 -37.14
C SER A 663 -17.80 0.36 -37.24
N TYR A 664 -16.81 1.21 -36.98
CA TYR A 664 -15.40 0.82 -36.90
C TYR A 664 -14.86 1.30 -35.56
N SER A 665 -14.22 0.42 -34.78
CA SER A 665 -13.63 0.75 -33.49
C SER A 665 -12.28 0.06 -33.33
N LEU A 666 -11.31 0.76 -32.75
CA LEU A 666 -10.01 0.22 -32.33
C LEU A 666 -10.11 -0.65 -31.08
N LEU A 667 -11.30 -0.75 -30.47
CA LEU A 667 -11.60 -1.61 -29.32
C LEU A 667 -12.45 -2.84 -29.67
N SER A 668 -12.97 -2.97 -30.91
CA SER A 668 -13.75 -4.15 -31.35
C SER A 668 -13.01 -5.46 -31.05
N GLU A 669 -13.73 -6.48 -30.60
CA GLU A 669 -13.17 -7.80 -30.31
C GLU A 669 -12.52 -8.41 -31.58
N ILE A 670 -11.41 -9.16 -31.43
CA ILE A 670 -10.68 -9.75 -32.56
C ILE A 670 -10.93 -11.26 -32.53
N PHE A 671 -11.29 -11.84 -33.67
CA PHE A 671 -11.63 -13.28 -33.80
C PHE A 671 -10.53 -14.11 -34.46
N VAL A 672 -9.39 -13.49 -34.80
CA VAL A 672 -8.19 -14.14 -35.36
C VAL A 672 -7.04 -14.12 -34.36
N SER A 673 -6.09 -15.06 -34.49
CA SER A 673 -4.83 -15.02 -33.72
C SER A 673 -4.03 -13.74 -34.01
N LEU A 674 -3.27 -13.26 -33.03
CA LEU A 674 -2.37 -12.11 -33.20
C LEU A 674 -1.17 -12.41 -34.11
N ASP A 675 -0.85 -13.69 -34.31
CA ASP A 675 0.24 -14.17 -35.14
C ASP A 675 -0.18 -14.47 -36.60
N VAL A 676 -1.46 -14.22 -36.93
CA VAL A 676 -1.97 -14.39 -38.31
C VAL A 676 -1.15 -13.53 -39.29
N PRO A 677 -0.61 -14.10 -40.39
CA PRO A 677 0.14 -13.34 -41.37
C PRO A 677 -0.77 -12.40 -42.15
N GLY A 678 -0.24 -11.23 -42.55
CA GLY A 678 -1.06 -10.21 -43.22
C GLY A 678 -1.64 -10.68 -44.56
N SER A 679 -0.96 -11.60 -45.25
CA SER A 679 -1.43 -12.25 -46.47
C SER A 679 -2.71 -13.07 -46.26
N GLU A 680 -2.86 -13.71 -45.10
CA GLU A 680 -4.06 -14.47 -44.73
C GLU A 680 -5.22 -13.53 -44.37
N ILE A 681 -4.96 -12.44 -43.63
CA ILE A 681 -5.95 -11.36 -43.40
C ILE A 681 -6.52 -10.87 -44.75
N LYS A 682 -5.66 -10.60 -45.74
CA LYS A 682 -6.07 -10.16 -47.08
C LYS A 682 -6.95 -11.19 -47.80
N GLN A 683 -6.60 -12.49 -47.70
CA GLN A 683 -7.40 -13.58 -48.26
C GLN A 683 -8.75 -13.77 -47.56
N MET A 684 -8.81 -13.62 -46.23
CA MET A 684 -10.06 -13.67 -45.47
C MET A 684 -11.01 -12.55 -45.90
N ILE A 685 -10.51 -11.32 -46.07
CA ILE A 685 -11.35 -10.18 -46.47
C ILE A 685 -11.80 -10.30 -47.93
N ALA A 686 -10.99 -10.84 -48.82
CA ALA A 686 -11.43 -11.11 -50.19
C ALA A 686 -12.71 -11.98 -50.22
N LYS A 687 -12.86 -12.95 -49.32
CA LYS A 687 -14.09 -13.77 -49.19
C LYS A 687 -15.34 -12.95 -48.79
N ARG A 688 -15.18 -11.78 -48.16
CA ARG A 688 -16.27 -10.84 -47.82
C ARG A 688 -16.83 -10.11 -49.05
N ALA A 689 -16.02 -9.93 -50.09
CA ALA A 689 -16.39 -9.19 -51.30
C ALA A 689 -17.03 -10.06 -52.39
N PHE A 690 -16.78 -11.38 -52.40
CA PHE A 690 -17.40 -12.31 -53.33
C PHE A 690 -18.74 -12.85 -52.81
N HIS A 691 -19.71 -13.04 -53.72
CA HIS A 691 -21.14 -13.30 -53.43
C HIS A 691 -21.52 -14.53 -52.56
N ASN A 692 -20.57 -15.27 -51.98
CA ASN A 692 -20.82 -16.37 -51.04
C ASN A 692 -20.43 -15.97 -49.60
N ASN A 693 -21.18 -15.03 -49.01
CA ASN A 693 -21.09 -14.64 -47.59
C ASN A 693 -21.23 -15.82 -46.59
N THR A 694 -21.58 -17.02 -47.05
CA THR A 694 -21.74 -18.24 -46.24
C THR A 694 -20.43 -18.81 -45.69
N THR A 695 -19.26 -18.37 -46.19
CA THR A 695 -17.94 -18.86 -45.74
C THR A 695 -17.01 -17.75 -45.21
N TYR A 696 -17.50 -16.51 -45.11
CA TYR A 696 -16.76 -15.43 -44.48
C TYR A 696 -16.84 -15.53 -42.96
N VAL A 697 -15.68 -15.52 -42.30
CA VAL A 697 -15.56 -15.38 -40.85
C VAL A 697 -15.03 -13.97 -40.58
N PRO A 698 -15.71 -13.13 -39.79
CA PRO A 698 -15.27 -11.77 -39.50
C PRO A 698 -13.93 -11.79 -38.75
N ILE A 699 -13.05 -10.84 -39.09
CA ILE A 699 -11.72 -10.71 -38.45
C ILE A 699 -11.83 -10.03 -37.08
N PHE A 700 -12.77 -9.10 -36.97
CA PHE A 700 -13.08 -8.37 -35.75
C PHE A 700 -14.60 -8.13 -35.68
N ASP A 701 -15.09 -7.73 -34.50
CA ASP A 701 -16.50 -7.39 -34.29
C ASP A 701 -16.88 -6.13 -35.10
N GLU A 702 -17.56 -6.36 -36.23
CA GLU A 702 -18.10 -5.31 -37.12
C GLU A 702 -19.23 -4.51 -36.47
N PHE A 703 -19.75 -4.95 -35.31
CA PHE A 703 -20.71 -4.23 -34.47
C PHE A 703 -20.01 -3.72 -33.20
N ALA A 704 -19.28 -2.60 -33.31
CA ALA A 704 -18.55 -2.06 -32.17
C ALA A 704 -19.47 -1.76 -30.97
N LYS A 705 -19.24 -2.47 -29.87
CA LYS A 705 -19.81 -2.18 -28.55
C LYS A 705 -19.44 -0.75 -28.13
N LEU A 706 -20.37 -0.03 -27.52
CA LEU A 706 -20.08 1.31 -27.00
C LEU A 706 -18.99 1.22 -25.92
N PRO A 707 -17.98 2.12 -25.92
CA PRO A 707 -16.97 2.15 -24.87
C PRO A 707 -17.62 2.41 -23.50
N GLU A 708 -17.43 1.49 -22.55
CA GLU A 708 -17.93 1.68 -21.18
C GLU A 708 -17.05 2.64 -20.39
N LEU A 709 -17.69 3.59 -19.69
CA LEU A 709 -17.03 4.45 -18.71
C LEU A 709 -16.57 3.63 -17.49
N PRO A 710 -15.38 3.91 -16.92
CA PRO A 710 -14.98 3.36 -15.63
C PRO A 710 -16.02 3.66 -14.54
N LYS A 711 -16.44 2.62 -13.83
CA LYS A 711 -17.53 2.66 -12.84
C LYS A 711 -17.07 3.06 -11.43
N GLY A 712 -15.81 3.49 -11.28
CA GLY A 712 -15.13 3.58 -9.98
C GLY A 712 -14.49 2.24 -9.56
N PRO A 713 -13.75 2.22 -8.43
CA PRO A 713 -13.35 0.98 -7.78
C PRO A 713 -14.59 0.22 -7.27
N ALA A 714 -14.53 -1.11 -7.26
CA ALA A 714 -15.66 -1.96 -6.82
C ALA A 714 -15.98 -1.80 -5.32
N LYS A 715 -14.97 -1.46 -4.51
CA LYS A 715 -15.09 -1.10 -3.10
C LYS A 715 -15.06 0.44 -2.98
N PRO A 716 -15.97 1.08 -2.22
CA PRO A 716 -15.85 2.50 -1.92
C PRO A 716 -14.61 2.77 -1.05
N ILE A 717 -13.94 3.90 -1.26
CA ILE A 717 -12.72 4.27 -0.50
C ILE A 717 -13.01 4.50 0.99
N ALA A 718 -14.23 4.95 1.29
CA ALA A 718 -14.76 5.12 2.63
C ALA A 718 -16.28 5.05 2.57
N THR A 719 -16.91 4.61 3.65
CA THR A 719 -18.36 4.62 3.85
C THR A 719 -18.86 5.96 4.38
N ASP A 720 -20.17 6.19 4.34
CA ASP A 720 -20.78 7.37 4.97
C ASP A 720 -20.56 7.40 6.49
N GLU A 721 -20.41 6.23 7.14
CA GLU A 721 -20.10 6.10 8.57
C GLU A 721 -18.65 6.49 8.87
N ASP A 722 -17.69 6.15 8.00
CA ASP A 722 -16.29 6.58 8.12
C ASP A 722 -16.16 8.10 7.95
N VAL A 723 -16.85 8.67 6.96
CA VAL A 723 -16.91 10.13 6.73
C VAL A 723 -17.50 10.83 7.95
N LYS A 724 -18.61 10.32 8.49
CA LYS A 724 -19.24 10.87 9.69
C LYS A 724 -18.30 10.78 10.91
N THR A 725 -17.65 9.64 11.11
CA THR A 725 -16.70 9.42 12.21
C THR A 725 -15.51 10.37 12.13
N ALA A 726 -14.91 10.52 10.95
CA ALA A 726 -13.81 11.47 10.73
C ALA A 726 -14.24 12.93 11.00
N LEU A 727 -15.44 13.32 10.57
CA LEU A 727 -16.00 14.66 10.83
C LEU A 727 -16.26 14.88 12.33
N GLU A 728 -16.78 13.88 13.05
CA GLU A 728 -17.03 13.95 14.51
C GLU A 728 -15.71 14.04 15.30
N LYS A 729 -14.65 13.35 14.86
CA LYS A 729 -13.31 13.39 15.47
C LYS A 729 -12.46 14.62 15.08
N ASN A 730 -12.93 15.48 14.14
CA ASN A 730 -12.14 16.54 13.49
C ASN A 730 -10.89 16.03 12.73
N GLU A 731 -10.96 14.81 12.20
CA GLU A 731 -9.90 14.19 11.39
C GLU A 731 -9.98 14.65 9.92
N ARG A 732 -8.96 14.29 9.14
CA ARG A 732 -8.93 14.59 7.70
C ARG A 732 -10.00 13.75 6.98
N HIS A 733 -10.83 14.39 6.16
CA HIS A 733 -11.88 13.71 5.40
C HIS A 733 -11.32 12.50 4.62
N PRO A 734 -11.91 11.29 4.69
CA PRO A 734 -11.32 10.08 4.12
C PRO A 734 -11.01 10.19 2.61
N PHE A 735 -11.92 10.81 1.85
CA PHE A 735 -11.73 11.07 0.41
C PHE A 735 -10.65 12.14 0.08
N MET A 736 -10.01 12.80 1.05
CA MET A 736 -8.88 13.72 0.79
C MET A 736 -7.55 12.96 0.74
N MET A 737 -7.20 12.42 -0.42
CA MET A 737 -6.02 11.56 -0.63
C MET A 737 -4.68 12.23 -0.28
N LYS A 738 -3.76 11.48 0.32
CA LYS A 738 -2.35 11.89 0.50
C LYS A 738 -1.65 11.86 -0.86
N THR A 739 -1.12 12.98 -1.33
CA THR A 739 -0.35 13.03 -2.59
C THR A 739 1.07 12.53 -2.35
N PRO A 740 1.60 11.62 -3.21
CA PRO A 740 3.01 11.31 -3.24
C PRO A 740 3.87 12.55 -3.52
N ILE A 741 4.69 12.92 -2.55
CA ILE A 741 5.75 13.91 -2.69
C ILE A 741 7.05 13.12 -2.59
N LEU A 742 7.71 12.93 -3.74
CA LEU A 742 8.96 12.18 -3.85
C LEU A 742 10.12 13.16 -3.78
N THR A 743 11.17 12.80 -3.06
CA THR A 743 12.44 13.55 -3.09
C THR A 743 13.45 12.74 -3.87
N VAL A 744 14.17 13.40 -4.79
CA VAL A 744 15.31 12.84 -5.52
C VAL A 744 16.53 13.66 -5.11
N GLU A 745 17.58 13.00 -4.64
CA GLU A 745 18.79 13.66 -4.14
C GLU A 745 19.96 13.54 -5.10
N ASN A 746 20.01 12.47 -5.91
CA ASN A 746 21.08 12.24 -6.86
C ASN A 746 20.60 11.87 -8.28
N ARG A 747 21.55 11.91 -9.23
CA ARG A 747 21.27 11.66 -10.65
C ARG A 747 20.94 10.19 -10.98
N LYS A 748 21.29 9.25 -10.09
CA LYS A 748 21.02 7.82 -10.26
C LYS A 748 19.55 7.53 -9.95
N GLU A 749 19.04 8.05 -8.84
CA GLU A 749 17.61 8.07 -8.49
C GLU A 749 16.77 8.79 -9.56
N ALA A 750 17.22 9.97 -10.00
CA ALA A 750 16.55 10.73 -11.05
C ALA A 750 16.28 9.90 -12.32
N SER A 751 17.18 8.94 -12.62
CA SER A 751 17.13 8.11 -13.83
C SER A 751 16.71 6.66 -13.52
N SER A 752 16.18 6.37 -12.34
CA SER A 752 15.86 5.00 -11.94
C SER A 752 14.56 4.49 -12.58
N MET A 753 14.54 3.19 -12.91
CA MET A 753 13.34 2.51 -13.40
C MET A 753 12.26 2.40 -12.31
N GLU A 754 12.67 2.42 -11.02
CA GLU A 754 11.77 2.44 -9.87
C GLU A 754 10.98 3.75 -9.78
N LEU A 755 11.65 4.89 -10.00
CA LEU A 755 10.99 6.20 -10.07
C LEU A 755 9.98 6.21 -11.21
N GLN A 756 10.35 5.74 -12.40
CA GLN A 756 9.39 5.63 -13.52
C GLN A 756 8.18 4.77 -13.17
N ARG A 757 8.40 3.55 -12.65
CA ARG A 757 7.31 2.63 -12.26
C ARG A 757 6.40 3.21 -11.19
N TYR A 758 6.94 3.95 -10.23
CA TYR A 758 6.13 4.61 -9.19
C TYR A 758 5.28 5.72 -9.80
N LEU A 759 5.86 6.57 -10.65
CA LEU A 759 5.15 7.66 -11.32
C LEU A 759 4.01 7.12 -12.20
N ASP A 760 4.29 6.14 -13.07
CA ASP A 760 3.31 5.51 -13.97
C ASP A 760 2.15 4.81 -13.24
N ASN A 761 2.35 4.36 -11.99
CA ASN A 761 1.30 3.74 -11.16
C ASN A 761 0.59 4.72 -10.21
N SER A 762 1.08 5.95 -10.06
CA SER A 762 0.45 6.98 -9.23
C SER A 762 -0.71 7.68 -9.95
N THR A 763 -1.62 8.35 -9.23
CA THR A 763 -2.60 9.26 -9.87
C THR A 763 -1.93 10.57 -10.31
N VAL A 764 -1.16 11.15 -9.40
CA VAL A 764 -0.31 12.34 -9.57
C VAL A 764 0.81 12.27 -8.54
N ALA A 765 2.00 12.71 -8.89
CA ALA A 765 3.13 12.80 -7.98
C ALA A 765 3.91 14.11 -8.17
N CYS A 766 4.47 14.62 -7.06
CA CYS A 766 5.31 15.81 -7.04
C CYS A 766 6.75 15.41 -6.72
N VAL A 767 7.65 15.51 -7.68
CA VAL A 767 9.07 15.18 -7.54
C VAL A 767 9.87 16.43 -7.21
N ARG A 768 10.40 16.49 -5.99
CA ARG A 768 11.29 17.52 -5.48
C ARG A 768 12.75 17.18 -5.75
N GLY A 769 13.60 18.18 -5.86
CA GLY A 769 15.05 18.03 -6.08
C GLY A 769 15.45 17.67 -7.52
N LEU A 770 14.58 17.02 -8.30
CA LEU A 770 14.89 16.51 -9.66
C LEU A 770 15.58 17.53 -10.58
N THR A 771 15.08 18.77 -10.65
CA THR A 771 15.69 19.85 -11.46
C THR A 771 17.07 20.28 -10.93
N GLY A 772 17.23 20.33 -9.61
CA GLY A 772 18.49 20.66 -8.93
C GLY A 772 19.57 19.59 -9.14
N CYS A 773 19.24 18.31 -8.93
CA CYS A 773 20.17 17.18 -9.10
C CYS A 773 20.68 17.05 -10.54
N LEU A 774 19.78 17.29 -11.51
CA LEU A 774 20.12 17.31 -12.93
C LEU A 774 20.84 18.61 -13.35
N ARG A 775 20.76 19.68 -12.54
CA ARG A 775 21.27 21.03 -12.81
C ARG A 775 20.62 21.63 -14.07
N LEU A 776 19.29 21.72 -14.05
CA LEU A 776 18.52 22.48 -15.04
C LEU A 776 18.58 23.99 -14.74
N ASP A 777 18.96 24.78 -15.73
CA ASP A 777 18.85 26.23 -15.72
C ASP A 777 17.41 26.67 -16.05
N LEU A 778 16.59 26.74 -15.01
CA LEU A 778 15.20 27.21 -15.11
C LEU A 778 15.12 28.70 -15.48
N SER A 779 16.20 29.48 -15.34
CA SER A 779 16.18 30.92 -15.64
C SER A 779 15.95 31.23 -17.12
N MET A 780 16.28 30.28 -18.01
CA MET A 780 15.99 30.37 -19.45
C MET A 780 14.49 30.40 -19.77
N PHE A 781 13.64 29.89 -18.87
CA PHE A 781 12.17 29.90 -18.99
C PHE A 781 11.51 31.06 -18.22
N SER A 782 12.33 31.97 -17.67
CA SER A 782 11.84 33.19 -17.03
C SER A 782 11.17 34.11 -18.04
N THR A 783 10.21 34.91 -17.58
CA THR A 783 9.49 35.92 -18.38
C THR A 783 10.44 36.80 -19.19
N ARG A 784 11.57 37.18 -18.58
CA ARG A 784 12.59 38.00 -19.23
C ARG A 784 13.28 37.25 -20.38
N ALA A 785 13.75 36.03 -20.13
CA ALA A 785 14.51 35.26 -21.12
C ALA A 785 13.68 34.92 -22.37
N VAL A 786 12.40 34.57 -22.21
CA VAL A 786 11.52 34.27 -23.35
C VAL A 786 11.14 35.55 -24.11
N MET A 787 10.93 36.68 -23.41
CA MET A 787 10.71 38.00 -24.03
C MET A 787 11.91 38.52 -24.82
N GLU A 788 13.14 38.16 -24.44
CA GLU A 788 14.37 38.55 -25.16
C GLU A 788 14.53 37.79 -26.51
N ILE A 789 13.77 36.71 -26.73
CA ILE A 789 13.81 35.88 -27.95
C ILE A 789 12.74 36.32 -28.96
N ASP A 790 11.47 36.31 -28.55
CA ASP A 790 10.35 36.74 -29.40
C ASP A 790 9.35 37.62 -28.62
N PRO A 791 9.62 38.92 -28.44
CA PRO A 791 8.74 39.82 -27.70
C PRO A 791 7.37 40.04 -28.39
N ASN A 792 7.29 39.76 -29.69
CA ASN A 792 6.11 40.02 -30.52
C ASN A 792 5.24 38.78 -30.73
N GLN A 793 5.68 37.60 -30.29
CA GLN A 793 4.89 36.37 -30.31
C GLN A 793 3.48 36.61 -29.73
N GLU A 794 2.46 36.28 -30.51
CA GLU A 794 1.07 36.33 -30.05
C GLU A 794 0.82 35.18 -29.07
N ILE A 795 0.19 35.48 -27.95
CA ILE A 795 -0.13 34.54 -26.90
C ILE A 795 -1.61 34.60 -26.50
N GLU A 796 -2.16 33.44 -26.13
CA GLU A 796 -3.51 33.35 -25.57
C GLU A 796 -3.51 33.87 -24.13
N VAL A 797 -4.48 34.75 -23.82
CA VAL A 797 -4.70 35.28 -22.48
C VAL A 797 -6.12 35.01 -22.03
N ARG A 798 -6.24 34.40 -20.84
CA ARG A 798 -7.50 34.17 -20.14
C ARG A 798 -7.73 35.24 -19.09
N THR A 799 -8.85 35.96 -19.20
CA THR A 799 -9.29 36.90 -18.17
C THR A 799 -10.19 36.17 -17.18
N GLN A 800 -9.81 36.20 -15.91
CA GLN A 800 -10.39 35.41 -14.82
C GLN A 800 -10.64 36.30 -13.59
N TYR A 801 -11.33 35.77 -12.58
CA TYR A 801 -11.44 36.40 -11.27
C TYR A 801 -10.46 35.79 -10.27
N HIS A 802 -9.84 36.63 -9.46
CA HIS A 802 -8.96 36.21 -8.37
C HIS A 802 -9.79 35.70 -7.19
N PHE A 803 -9.69 34.40 -6.93
CA PHE A 803 -10.40 33.70 -5.85
C PHE A 803 -9.43 32.91 -4.97
N ALA A 804 -9.87 32.56 -3.76
CA ALA A 804 -9.18 31.54 -2.98
C ALA A 804 -9.32 30.18 -3.69
N PRO A 805 -8.29 29.30 -3.66
CA PRO A 805 -8.26 28.03 -4.38
C PRO A 805 -9.50 27.14 -4.18
N GLU A 806 -10.10 27.18 -2.99
CA GLU A 806 -11.27 26.36 -2.63
C GLU A 806 -12.61 26.96 -3.07
N THR A 807 -12.61 28.17 -3.63
CA THR A 807 -13.80 28.98 -3.91
C THR A 807 -13.96 29.26 -5.41
N ASN A 808 -15.19 29.21 -5.92
CA ASN A 808 -15.54 29.70 -7.26
C ASN A 808 -16.99 30.18 -7.27
N CYS A 809 -17.24 31.35 -7.86
CA CYS A 809 -18.60 31.93 -7.91
C CYS A 809 -18.86 32.69 -9.22
N ASN A 810 -20.14 32.85 -9.54
CA ASN A 810 -20.61 33.60 -10.71
C ASN A 810 -20.58 35.13 -10.47
N HIS A 811 -20.96 35.93 -11.47
CA HIS A 811 -21.05 37.39 -11.33
C HIS A 811 -22.02 37.85 -10.21
N ALA A 812 -23.03 37.05 -9.90
CA ALA A 812 -23.98 37.27 -8.81
C ALA A 812 -23.47 36.76 -7.44
N ARG A 813 -22.21 36.29 -7.37
CA ARG A 813 -21.53 35.77 -6.17
C ARG A 813 -22.14 34.49 -5.60
N GLN A 814 -22.94 33.78 -6.38
CA GLN A 814 -23.41 32.44 -6.05
C GLN A 814 -22.33 31.43 -6.42
N GLU A 815 -22.08 30.46 -5.54
CA GLU A 815 -21.13 29.38 -5.78
C GLU A 815 -21.55 28.55 -6.99
N THR A 816 -20.58 28.16 -7.81
CA THR A 816 -20.82 27.39 -9.03
C THR A 816 -19.55 26.68 -9.46
N TRP A 817 -19.70 25.57 -10.18
CA TRP A 817 -18.57 24.93 -10.85
C TRP A 817 -18.15 25.67 -12.12
N LYS A 818 -19.02 26.47 -12.75
CA LYS A 818 -18.68 27.18 -14.00
C LYS A 818 -17.58 28.22 -13.75
N CYS A 819 -16.45 28.08 -14.42
CA CYS A 819 -15.29 28.95 -14.22
C CYS A 819 -15.21 30.00 -15.35
N ILE A 820 -15.18 31.28 -14.96
CA ILE A 820 -15.13 32.41 -15.91
C ILE A 820 -13.69 32.61 -16.36
N SER A 821 -13.44 32.44 -17.67
CA SER A 821 -12.10 32.38 -18.27
C SER A 821 -12.14 32.89 -19.72
N ASP A 822 -12.41 34.19 -19.86
CA ASP A 822 -12.66 34.84 -21.16
C ASP A 822 -11.38 34.86 -22.01
N LYS A 823 -11.47 34.34 -23.24
CA LYS A 823 -10.32 34.24 -24.15
C LYS A 823 -10.05 35.58 -24.87
N SER A 824 -8.78 35.95 -24.91
CA SER A 824 -8.25 37.14 -25.58
C SER A 824 -6.83 36.86 -26.07
N TYR A 825 -6.25 37.77 -26.86
CA TYR A 825 -4.88 37.66 -27.39
C TYR A 825 -4.07 38.93 -27.11
N THR A 826 -2.75 38.77 -26.94
CA THR A 826 -1.78 39.88 -26.79
C THR A 826 -0.39 39.40 -27.21
N THR A 827 0.58 40.31 -27.31
CA THR A 827 1.99 39.93 -27.46
C THR A 827 2.64 39.55 -26.13
N LEU A 828 3.63 38.65 -26.17
CA LEU A 828 4.41 38.19 -25.02
C LEU A 828 4.97 39.37 -24.20
N ALA A 829 5.55 40.40 -24.85
CA ALA A 829 6.12 41.55 -24.16
C ALA A 829 5.08 42.36 -23.36
N ARG A 830 3.88 42.56 -23.90
CA ARG A 830 2.78 43.25 -23.19
C ARG A 830 2.30 42.46 -21.99
N TYR A 831 2.30 41.12 -22.06
CA TYR A 831 1.93 40.29 -20.93
C TYR A 831 3.01 40.27 -19.84
N GLY A 832 4.29 40.18 -20.19
CA GLY A 832 5.39 40.27 -19.23
C GLY A 832 5.45 41.62 -18.51
N GLN A 833 5.14 42.72 -19.20
CA GLN A 833 4.91 44.03 -18.59
C GLN A 833 3.77 43.98 -17.55
N TYR A 834 2.60 43.44 -17.92
CA TYR A 834 1.47 43.26 -16.99
C TYR A 834 1.84 42.40 -15.76
N GLN A 835 2.55 41.29 -15.95
CA GLN A 835 2.98 40.41 -14.85
C GLN A 835 3.91 41.15 -13.87
N ALA A 836 4.88 41.90 -14.40
CA ALA A 836 5.82 42.70 -13.60
C ALA A 836 5.15 43.90 -12.90
N GLU A 837 4.22 44.58 -13.56
CA GLU A 837 3.42 45.67 -12.96
C GLU A 837 2.51 45.14 -11.85
N SER A 838 1.84 44.01 -12.07
CA SER A 838 1.02 43.35 -11.05
C SER A 838 1.83 42.98 -9.80
N PHE A 839 3.09 42.55 -9.96
CA PHE A 839 4.00 42.27 -8.84
C PHE A 839 4.36 43.55 -8.08
N ARG A 840 4.83 44.58 -8.80
CA ARG A 840 5.18 45.90 -8.22
C ARG A 840 4.00 46.57 -7.50
N HIS A 841 2.80 46.45 -8.04
CA HIS A 841 1.59 47.01 -7.43
C HIS A 841 1.29 46.34 -6.08
N THR A 842 1.32 45.01 -6.00
CA THR A 842 1.05 44.31 -4.74
C THR A 842 2.12 44.62 -3.68
N LEU A 843 3.41 44.67 -4.07
CA LEU A 843 4.49 45.08 -3.15
C LEU A 843 4.27 46.49 -2.57
N ARG A 844 3.82 47.46 -3.39
CA ARG A 844 3.48 48.81 -2.91
C ARG A 844 2.33 48.78 -1.90
N VAL A 845 1.27 48.02 -2.18
CA VAL A 845 0.10 47.91 -1.29
C VAL A 845 0.49 47.28 0.05
N GLU A 846 1.30 46.22 0.08
CA GLU A 846 1.75 45.62 1.34
C GLU A 846 2.72 46.54 2.10
N ALA A 847 3.66 47.20 1.42
CA ALA A 847 4.53 48.19 2.04
C ALA A 847 3.74 49.37 2.64
N GLU A 848 2.65 49.80 1.99
CA GLU A 848 1.79 50.85 2.50
C GLU A 848 0.93 50.39 3.69
N LYS A 849 0.45 49.14 3.70
CA LYS A 849 -0.19 48.55 4.90
C LYS A 849 0.77 48.52 6.08
N ILE A 850 2.02 48.06 5.88
CA ILE A 850 3.05 48.04 6.92
C ILE A 850 3.29 49.46 7.44
N ARG A 851 3.47 50.44 6.54
CA ARG A 851 3.66 51.85 6.90
C ARG A 851 2.47 52.46 7.66
N ARG A 852 1.23 52.08 7.34
CA ARG A 852 0.02 52.53 8.05
C ARG A 852 -0.16 51.90 9.44
N HIS A 853 0.43 50.73 9.70
CA HIS A 853 0.38 50.07 11.02
C HIS A 853 1.62 50.31 11.88
N GLY A 854 2.69 50.90 11.33
CA GLY A 854 3.95 51.24 12.01
C GLY A 854 3.88 52.40 13.03
N GLY A 855 2.77 52.53 13.76
CA GLY A 855 2.55 53.54 14.80
C GLY A 855 2.27 52.98 16.20
N ASN A 856 2.03 51.67 16.34
CA ASN A 856 1.89 51.01 17.63
C ASN A 856 2.61 49.65 17.59
N GLY A 857 3.62 49.47 18.44
CA GLY A 857 4.30 48.20 18.60
C GLY A 857 3.41 47.19 19.33
N GLY A 858 3.15 46.05 18.70
CA GLY A 858 2.46 44.92 19.34
C GLY A 858 1.58 44.12 18.39
N ARG A 859 1.87 42.81 18.28
CA ARG A 859 1.14 41.79 17.50
C ARG A 859 1.33 41.89 15.97
N GLY A 860 2.38 41.25 15.48
CA GLY A 860 2.29 40.58 14.19
C GLY A 860 1.16 39.53 14.20
N PRO A 861 0.59 39.16 13.03
CA PRO A 861 -0.51 38.21 12.97
C PRO A 861 -0.07 36.86 13.54
N SER A 862 -0.80 36.40 14.57
CA SER A 862 -0.46 35.18 15.31
C SER A 862 -0.64 33.93 14.44
N PRO A 863 0.29 32.96 14.44
CA PRO A 863 0.12 31.68 13.73
C PRO A 863 -1.11 30.88 14.21
N LYS A 864 -1.59 31.18 15.43
CA LYS A 864 -2.67 30.47 16.15
C LYS A 864 -4.07 30.82 15.60
N ARG A 865 -4.30 30.64 14.29
CA ARG A 865 -5.66 30.45 13.74
C ARG A 865 -5.82 29.69 12.41
N MET A 866 -4.89 28.83 12.02
CA MET A 866 -5.22 27.70 11.12
C MET A 866 -5.82 26.54 11.92
N LYS A 867 -7.01 26.75 12.50
CA LYS A 867 -7.88 25.62 12.86
C LYS A 867 -8.44 25.07 11.56
N LEU A 868 -8.11 23.81 11.24
CA LEU A 868 -8.66 23.06 10.12
C LEU A 868 -10.12 22.67 10.38
N ASN A 869 -10.98 23.67 10.62
CA ASN A 869 -12.44 23.54 10.63
C ASN A 869 -13.12 24.92 10.66
N ARG A 870 -13.13 25.58 9.49
CA ARG A 870 -14.10 26.62 9.14
C ARG A 870 -14.42 26.49 7.65
N ARG A 871 -15.73 26.54 7.34
CA ARG A 871 -16.30 26.58 5.99
C ARG A 871 -15.48 27.46 5.04
N ALA A 872 -15.47 27.10 3.76
CA ALA A 872 -14.84 27.88 2.70
C ALA A 872 -15.11 29.39 2.88
N PRO A 873 -14.09 30.26 2.78
CA PRO A 873 -14.25 31.67 3.02
C PRO A 873 -15.23 32.29 2.01
N SER A 874 -16.28 32.95 2.52
CA SER A 874 -17.33 33.57 1.70
C SER A 874 -16.75 34.44 0.57
N PRO A 875 -17.35 34.45 -0.64
CA PRO A 875 -16.80 35.16 -1.79
C PRO A 875 -16.40 36.62 -1.48
N PRO A 876 -15.27 37.12 -2.02
CA PRO A 876 -14.78 38.46 -1.71
C PRO A 876 -15.80 39.54 -2.09
N LYS A 877 -15.88 40.60 -1.28
CA LYS A 877 -16.82 41.72 -1.48
C LYS A 877 -16.65 42.45 -2.81
N GLU A 878 -15.49 42.35 -3.44
CA GLU A 878 -15.18 42.87 -4.77
C GLU A 878 -14.49 41.79 -5.61
N LEU A 879 -14.93 41.61 -6.86
CA LEU A 879 -14.41 40.61 -7.79
C LEU A 879 -13.24 41.20 -8.59
N LYS A 880 -12.01 41.00 -8.11
CA LYS A 880 -10.79 41.46 -8.80
C LYS A 880 -10.53 40.62 -10.05
N LYS A 881 -10.48 41.27 -11.23
CA LYS A 881 -10.06 40.63 -12.48
C LYS A 881 -8.55 40.47 -12.54
N ILE A 882 -8.11 39.37 -13.14
CA ILE A 882 -6.71 39.02 -13.43
C ILE A 882 -6.62 38.46 -14.86
N LYS A 883 -5.42 38.53 -15.45
CA LYS A 883 -5.08 37.92 -16.75
C LYS A 883 -4.07 36.80 -16.53
N PHE A 884 -4.27 35.69 -17.23
CA PHE A 884 -3.40 34.51 -17.25
C PHE A 884 -2.90 34.26 -18.68
N GLY A 885 -1.59 34.29 -18.90
CA GLY A 885 -0.96 33.93 -20.18
C GLY A 885 -0.80 32.41 -20.25
N THR A 886 -1.40 31.77 -21.25
CA THR A 886 -1.49 30.30 -21.30
C THR A 886 -1.28 29.78 -22.71
N ASN A 887 -0.90 28.50 -22.82
CA ASN A 887 -0.63 27.82 -24.10
C ASN A 887 0.40 28.56 -24.98
N ILE A 888 1.38 29.22 -24.37
CA ILE A 888 2.46 29.92 -25.09
C ILE A 888 3.35 28.86 -25.73
N ASP A 889 3.43 28.87 -27.05
CA ASP A 889 4.12 27.82 -27.79
C ASP A 889 5.62 28.04 -27.84
N LEU A 890 6.40 27.01 -27.46
CA LEU A 890 7.86 26.99 -27.57
C LEU A 890 8.34 25.93 -28.58
N SER A 891 7.51 25.53 -29.56
CA SER A 891 7.79 24.49 -30.58
C SER A 891 8.94 24.82 -31.55
N ASP A 892 9.19 26.11 -31.82
CA ASP A 892 10.14 26.58 -32.82
C ASP A 892 11.60 26.26 -32.41
N GLU A 893 12.18 25.22 -33.00
CA GLU A 893 13.55 24.76 -32.72
C GLU A 893 14.62 25.81 -33.06
N VAL A 894 14.36 26.72 -34.02
CA VAL A 894 15.31 27.78 -34.39
C VAL A 894 15.36 28.85 -33.30
N LYS A 895 14.22 29.19 -32.71
CA LYS A 895 14.12 30.16 -31.59
C LYS A 895 14.53 29.54 -30.25
N TYR A 896 14.06 28.32 -29.98
CA TYR A 896 14.08 27.69 -28.65
C TYR A 896 15.00 26.46 -28.55
N GLY A 897 15.91 26.25 -29.53
CA GLY A 897 16.88 25.14 -29.53
C GLY A 897 17.70 24.98 -28.26
N LYS A 898 18.05 26.09 -27.58
CA LYS A 898 18.72 26.05 -26.26
C LYS A 898 17.82 25.45 -25.17
N HIS A 899 16.54 25.81 -25.15
CA HIS A 899 15.53 25.28 -24.22
C HIS A 899 15.35 23.77 -24.42
N PHE A 900 15.27 23.29 -25.66
CA PHE A 900 15.23 21.87 -25.96
C PHE A 900 16.49 21.12 -25.51
N SER A 901 17.68 21.69 -25.74
CA SER A 901 18.94 21.14 -25.24
C SER A 901 19.04 21.10 -23.70
N GLU A 902 18.29 21.95 -23.00
CA GLU A 902 18.25 21.95 -21.54
C GLU A 902 17.29 20.89 -21.00
N LEU A 903 16.12 20.74 -21.63
CA LEU A 903 15.15 19.70 -21.28
C LEU A 903 15.63 18.28 -21.62
N SER A 904 16.59 18.12 -22.55
CA SER A 904 17.21 16.82 -22.82
C SER A 904 17.97 16.24 -21.62
N LYS A 905 18.30 17.06 -20.60
CA LYS A 905 18.90 16.61 -19.33
C LYS A 905 17.94 15.76 -18.47
N LEU A 906 16.64 15.83 -18.72
CA LEU A 906 15.62 15.08 -17.96
C LEU A 906 15.76 13.55 -18.15
N PRO A 907 15.14 12.74 -17.27
CA PRO A 907 15.06 11.29 -17.44
C PRO A 907 14.27 10.94 -18.71
N ALA A 908 14.57 9.81 -19.35
CA ALA A 908 13.97 9.45 -20.65
C ALA A 908 12.42 9.46 -20.63
N PHE A 909 11.79 9.00 -19.55
CA PHE A 909 10.34 8.99 -19.37
C PHE A 909 9.70 10.39 -19.22
N CYS A 910 10.49 11.44 -18.96
CA CYS A 910 10.01 12.83 -18.91
C CYS A 910 10.34 13.64 -20.17
N ARG A 911 11.11 13.12 -21.14
CA ARG A 911 11.53 13.90 -22.32
C ARG A 911 10.45 13.96 -23.39
N LEU A 912 10.45 15.07 -24.14
CA LEU A 912 9.65 15.21 -25.36
C LEU A 912 10.04 14.18 -26.42
N ILE A 913 11.34 13.95 -26.60
CA ILE A 913 11.91 12.98 -27.55
C ILE A 913 12.61 11.88 -26.76
N ALA A 914 12.02 10.67 -26.77
CA ALA A 914 12.59 9.46 -26.18
C ALA A 914 12.02 8.22 -26.87
N GLY A 915 12.85 7.17 -27.02
CA GLY A 915 12.38 5.90 -27.61
C GLY A 915 11.22 5.26 -26.85
N SER A 916 11.17 5.45 -25.53
CA SER A 916 10.12 5.00 -24.61
C SER A 916 8.86 5.89 -24.56
N ASN A 917 8.86 7.04 -25.24
CA ASN A 917 7.68 7.91 -25.35
C ASN A 917 7.04 7.72 -26.73
N LEU A 918 5.83 7.16 -26.77
CA LEU A 918 5.07 6.87 -28.00
C LEU A 918 4.95 8.13 -28.88
N LEU A 919 4.75 9.31 -28.28
CA LEU A 919 4.52 10.58 -28.99
C LEU A 919 5.72 11.01 -29.85
N SER A 920 6.93 10.54 -29.52
CA SER A 920 8.14 10.79 -30.32
C SER A 920 8.06 10.15 -31.71
N HIS A 921 7.30 9.05 -31.84
CA HIS A 921 7.19 8.28 -33.08
C HIS A 921 6.11 8.81 -34.03
N LEU A 922 5.29 9.77 -33.60
CA LEU A 922 4.15 10.27 -34.37
C LEU A 922 4.56 10.94 -35.71
N GLY A 923 5.78 11.46 -35.80
CA GLY A 923 6.34 12.03 -37.03
C GLY A 923 5.88 13.45 -37.39
N HIS A 924 5.00 14.06 -36.61
CA HIS A 924 4.63 15.49 -36.73
C HIS A 924 4.35 16.12 -35.35
N GLN A 925 4.40 17.45 -35.28
CA GLN A 925 4.19 18.20 -34.06
C GLN A 925 2.68 18.40 -33.76
N ILE A 926 2.31 18.25 -32.49
CA ILE A 926 1.04 18.64 -31.90
C ILE A 926 1.37 19.64 -30.76
N HIS A 927 0.93 20.88 -30.95
CA HIS A 927 1.16 22.00 -30.03
C HIS A 927 0.67 21.67 -28.60
N GLY A 928 1.58 21.69 -27.62
CA GLY A 928 1.33 21.38 -26.21
C GLY A 928 1.27 19.90 -25.83
N VAL A 929 1.38 18.99 -26.80
CA VAL A 929 1.39 17.54 -26.56
C VAL A 929 2.82 17.01 -26.69
N ASN A 930 3.40 16.99 -27.88
CA ASN A 930 4.81 16.61 -28.10
C ASN A 930 5.72 17.83 -28.34
N THR A 931 5.28 18.99 -27.87
CA THR A 931 5.98 20.29 -27.91
C THR A 931 5.76 21.01 -26.57
N VAL A 932 6.69 21.88 -26.17
CA VAL A 932 6.63 22.57 -24.87
C VAL A 932 5.64 23.72 -24.93
N GLN A 933 4.70 23.76 -23.98
CA GLN A 933 3.91 24.93 -23.67
C GLN A 933 4.41 25.62 -22.41
N LEU A 934 4.47 26.96 -22.47
CA LEU A 934 4.69 27.84 -21.34
C LEU A 934 3.38 28.48 -20.89
N ASN A 935 3.22 28.58 -19.57
CA ASN A 935 2.15 29.31 -18.90
C ASN A 935 2.78 30.35 -17.99
N MET A 936 2.26 31.58 -17.99
CA MET A 936 2.77 32.71 -17.20
C MET A 936 1.68 33.20 -16.25
N GLY A 937 1.82 32.88 -14.97
CA GLY A 937 0.85 33.12 -13.92
C GLY A 937 1.03 34.43 -13.16
N VAL A 938 -0.09 34.89 -12.59
CA VAL A 938 -0.16 35.88 -11.51
C VAL A 938 -1.02 35.25 -10.40
N PRO A 939 -0.90 35.65 -9.12
CA PRO A 939 -1.67 35.06 -8.03
C PRO A 939 -3.17 34.95 -8.37
N GLY A 940 -3.71 33.74 -8.28
CA GLY A 940 -5.09 33.41 -8.62
C GLY A 940 -5.33 32.91 -10.05
N ALA A 941 -4.32 32.91 -10.94
CA ALA A 941 -4.50 32.41 -12.29
C ALA A 941 -4.75 30.89 -12.29
N ARG A 942 -5.78 30.45 -13.01
CA ARG A 942 -6.33 29.08 -12.99
C ARG A 942 -6.19 28.37 -14.33
N ILE A 943 -5.73 27.13 -14.25
CA ILE A 943 -6.01 26.07 -15.21
C ILE A 943 -7.28 25.35 -14.72
N SER A 944 -8.35 25.40 -15.52
CA SER A 944 -9.61 24.70 -15.23
C SER A 944 -9.43 23.18 -15.20
N ALA A 945 -10.38 22.48 -14.58
CA ALA A 945 -10.39 21.02 -14.56
C ALA A 945 -10.46 20.46 -15.99
N ARG A 946 -9.60 19.48 -16.25
CA ARG A 946 -9.49 18.78 -17.55
C ARG A 946 -8.74 17.46 -17.38
N GLN A 947 -8.91 16.59 -18.36
CA GLN A 947 -7.98 15.48 -18.63
C GLN A 947 -6.97 15.91 -19.71
N THR A 948 -5.89 15.14 -19.85
CA THR A 948 -4.95 15.27 -20.97
C THR A 948 -5.54 14.77 -22.29
N PRO A 949 -5.11 15.31 -23.46
CA PRO A 949 -5.57 14.83 -24.75
C PRO A 949 -5.29 13.34 -24.93
N ASN A 950 -6.30 12.55 -25.28
CA ASN A 950 -6.22 11.10 -25.40
C ASN A 950 -5.60 10.41 -24.17
N HIS A 951 -5.80 10.95 -22.95
CA HIS A 951 -5.40 10.34 -21.67
C HIS A 951 -3.91 9.96 -21.57
N VAL A 952 -3.00 10.73 -22.19
CA VAL A 952 -1.54 10.57 -22.01
C VAL A 952 -1.03 11.23 -20.73
N ALA A 953 0.13 10.85 -20.21
CA ALA A 953 0.70 11.52 -19.04
C ALA A 953 1.17 12.96 -19.33
N LEU A 954 1.23 13.80 -18.30
CA LEU A 954 1.67 15.20 -18.35
C LEU A 954 2.88 15.41 -17.44
N VAL A 955 3.92 16.08 -17.97
CA VAL A 955 5.02 16.64 -17.18
C VAL A 955 4.78 18.13 -17.03
N ASN A 956 4.88 18.66 -15.81
CA ASN A 956 4.85 20.10 -15.53
C ASN A 956 6.00 20.50 -14.61
N ILE A 957 6.73 21.56 -14.93
CA ILE A 957 7.80 22.12 -14.11
C ILE A 957 7.43 23.55 -13.74
N ASN A 958 7.41 23.86 -12.44
CA ASN A 958 7.27 25.23 -11.96
C ASN A 958 8.63 25.93 -12.01
N ILE A 959 8.73 27.01 -12.78
CA ILE A 959 9.92 27.85 -12.94
C ILE A 959 10.07 28.83 -11.76
N GLY A 960 8.98 29.09 -11.02
CA GLY A 960 8.94 30.03 -9.91
C GLY A 960 8.90 31.50 -10.35
N PRO A 961 9.14 32.45 -9.41
CA PRO A 961 9.46 32.23 -8.00
C PRO A 961 8.26 31.83 -7.12
N GLY A 962 7.02 32.00 -7.61
CA GLY A 962 5.80 31.63 -6.90
C GLY A 962 5.50 30.14 -6.89
N ASP A 963 4.66 29.70 -5.94
CA ASP A 963 4.16 28.34 -5.86
C ASP A 963 2.86 28.16 -6.67
N CYS A 964 2.53 26.89 -6.95
CA CYS A 964 1.27 26.48 -7.58
C CYS A 964 0.55 25.44 -6.71
N GLU A 965 -0.76 25.61 -6.52
CA GLU A 965 -1.60 24.64 -5.83
C GLU A 965 -2.31 23.76 -6.85
N TRP A 966 -2.21 22.44 -6.64
CA TRP A 966 -2.70 21.41 -7.53
C TRP A 966 -3.79 20.58 -6.89
N PHE A 967 -4.73 20.18 -7.73
CA PHE A 967 -5.83 19.29 -7.39
C PHE A 967 -5.91 18.19 -8.44
N ALA A 968 -6.17 16.94 -8.04
CA ALA A 968 -6.36 15.84 -8.97
C ALA A 968 -7.35 14.78 -8.47
N VAL A 969 -8.05 14.15 -9.41
CA VAL A 969 -8.99 13.04 -9.18
C VAL A 969 -8.51 11.83 -9.99
N PRO A 970 -8.38 10.63 -9.38
CA PRO A 970 -7.93 9.41 -10.05
C PRO A 970 -8.76 9.06 -11.28
N TYR A 971 -8.09 8.51 -12.30
CA TYR A 971 -8.70 8.08 -13.57
C TYR A 971 -10.03 7.33 -13.36
N ASN A 972 -10.08 6.32 -12.48
CA ASN A 972 -11.28 5.48 -12.28
C ASN A 972 -12.58 6.22 -11.95
N TYR A 973 -12.52 7.49 -11.52
CA TYR A 973 -13.68 8.32 -11.19
C TYR A 973 -14.15 9.24 -12.34
N TRP A 974 -13.51 9.20 -13.51
CA TRP A 974 -13.82 10.17 -14.58
C TRP A 974 -15.25 10.09 -15.11
N GLY A 975 -15.83 8.89 -15.20
CA GLY A 975 -17.24 8.70 -15.56
C GLY A 975 -18.23 9.20 -14.50
N LYS A 976 -17.82 9.34 -13.23
CA LYS A 976 -18.62 9.96 -12.17
C LYS A 976 -18.50 11.49 -12.22
N MET A 977 -17.30 11.99 -12.48
CA MET A 977 -17.04 13.42 -12.72
C MET A 977 -17.78 13.97 -13.94
N GLU A 978 -17.93 13.16 -15.00
CA GLU A 978 -18.70 13.51 -16.19
C GLU A 978 -20.18 13.74 -15.84
N ARG A 979 -20.82 12.80 -15.13
CA ARG A 979 -22.21 12.95 -14.65
C ARG A 979 -22.39 14.19 -13.78
N LEU A 980 -21.48 14.43 -12.81
CA LEU A 980 -21.54 15.61 -11.93
C LEU A 980 -21.43 16.94 -12.70
N CYS A 981 -20.80 16.94 -13.88
CA CYS A 981 -20.77 18.09 -14.78
C CYS A 981 -22.07 18.19 -15.60
N GLU A 982 -22.57 17.07 -16.15
CA GLU A 982 -23.84 17.00 -16.89
C GLU A 982 -25.03 17.47 -16.02
N ASP A 983 -25.12 17.01 -14.77
CA ASP A 983 -26.11 17.44 -13.76
C ASP A 983 -26.09 18.97 -13.49
N ARG A 984 -24.93 19.60 -13.72
CA ARG A 984 -24.70 21.04 -13.53
C ARG A 984 -24.77 21.83 -14.86
N GLY A 985 -25.11 21.19 -15.97
CA GLY A 985 -25.17 21.81 -17.30
C GLY A 985 -23.80 22.22 -17.85
N ILE A 986 -22.75 21.46 -17.51
CA ILE A 986 -21.35 21.69 -17.91
C ILE A 986 -20.90 20.52 -18.78
N ASP A 987 -20.37 20.81 -19.97
CA ASP A 987 -19.69 19.80 -20.79
C ASP A 987 -18.38 19.39 -20.10
N PHE A 988 -18.23 18.11 -19.78
CA PHE A 988 -17.03 17.59 -19.11
C PHE A 988 -15.76 17.67 -19.97
N THR A 989 -15.88 17.55 -21.30
CA THR A 989 -14.75 17.46 -22.22
C THR A 989 -14.29 18.83 -22.74
N GLN A 990 -15.22 19.75 -22.97
CA GLN A 990 -14.97 21.08 -23.56
C GLN A 990 -15.30 22.25 -22.61
N GLY A 991 -16.01 22.00 -21.51
CA GLY A 991 -16.43 23.03 -20.58
C GLY A 991 -15.28 23.60 -19.75
N ILE A 992 -15.44 24.84 -19.30
CA ILE A 992 -14.49 25.51 -18.41
C ILE A 992 -15.07 25.51 -17.00
N TYR A 993 -14.54 24.67 -16.13
CA TYR A 993 -15.06 24.48 -14.77
C TYR A 993 -13.97 24.36 -13.70
N TRP A 994 -14.37 24.62 -12.47
CA TRP A 994 -13.57 24.55 -11.25
C TRP A 994 -14.39 23.80 -10.18
N PRO A 995 -14.13 22.50 -9.97
CA PRO A 995 -14.86 21.70 -9.00
C PRO A 995 -14.72 22.28 -7.59
N ILE A 996 -15.85 22.35 -6.87
CA ILE A 996 -15.86 22.69 -5.45
C ILE A 996 -15.52 21.41 -4.67
N MET A 997 -14.45 21.42 -3.87
CA MET A 997 -14.00 20.21 -3.18
C MET A 997 -15.06 19.67 -2.21
N GLU A 998 -15.80 20.52 -1.51
CA GLU A 998 -16.89 20.06 -0.63
C GLU A 998 -17.98 19.29 -1.39
N ASP A 999 -18.25 19.59 -2.66
CA ASP A 999 -19.18 18.82 -3.49
C ASP A 999 -18.59 17.45 -3.83
N LEU A 1000 -17.32 17.42 -4.27
CA LEU A 1000 -16.63 16.17 -4.61
C LEU A 1000 -16.57 15.20 -3.43
N LEU A 1001 -16.25 15.72 -2.25
CA LEU A 1001 -16.12 14.94 -1.03
C LEU A 1001 -17.47 14.38 -0.54
N LYS A 1002 -18.57 15.16 -0.64
CA LYS A 1002 -19.94 14.68 -0.36
C LYS A 1002 -20.38 13.60 -1.35
N GLU A 1003 -20.00 13.75 -2.61
CA GLU A 1003 -20.27 12.77 -3.66
C GLU A 1003 -19.33 11.56 -3.59
N GLY A 1004 -18.47 11.42 -2.59
CA GLY A 1004 -17.54 10.29 -2.47
C GLY A 1004 -16.55 10.19 -3.65
N VAL A 1005 -16.07 11.33 -4.15
CA VAL A 1005 -15.02 11.43 -5.17
C VAL A 1005 -13.71 11.80 -4.47
N PRO A 1006 -12.65 10.96 -4.57
CA PRO A 1006 -11.37 11.24 -3.92
C PRO A 1006 -10.59 12.37 -4.60
N VAL A 1007 -9.99 13.25 -3.79
CA VAL A 1007 -9.25 14.43 -4.25
C VAL A 1007 -7.86 14.47 -3.64
N HIS A 1008 -6.84 14.48 -4.50
CA HIS A 1008 -5.48 14.89 -4.15
C HIS A 1008 -5.38 16.41 -4.10
N ARG A 1009 -4.68 16.95 -3.10
CA ARG A 1009 -4.39 18.39 -2.98
C ARG A 1009 -2.97 18.60 -2.46
N PHE A 1010 -2.18 19.43 -3.13
CA PHE A 1010 -0.78 19.68 -2.77
C PHE A 1010 -0.21 20.97 -3.39
N THR A 1011 0.95 21.40 -2.90
CA THR A 1011 1.68 22.58 -3.40
C THR A 1011 2.95 22.18 -4.14
N GLN A 1012 3.06 22.58 -5.40
CA GLN A 1012 4.25 22.50 -6.24
C GLN A 1012 5.09 23.76 -6.04
N LYS A 1013 6.30 23.62 -5.50
CA LYS A 1013 7.23 24.73 -5.31
C LYS A 1013 8.02 25.05 -6.57
N SER A 1014 8.70 26.19 -6.59
CA SER A 1014 9.70 26.52 -7.62
C SER A 1014 10.74 25.39 -7.75
N GLY A 1015 10.89 24.85 -8.96
CA GLY A 1015 11.78 23.72 -9.27
C GLY A 1015 11.14 22.32 -9.14
N ASP A 1016 9.98 22.18 -8.51
CA ASP A 1016 9.29 20.89 -8.37
C ASP A 1016 8.69 20.45 -9.73
N VAL A 1017 8.87 19.17 -10.05
CA VAL A 1017 8.30 18.53 -11.25
C VAL A 1017 7.05 17.74 -10.86
N VAL A 1018 5.90 18.09 -11.43
CA VAL A 1018 4.66 17.33 -11.28
C VAL A 1018 4.49 16.40 -12.47
N TYR A 1019 4.27 15.12 -12.17
CA TYR A 1019 3.89 14.10 -13.14
C TYR A 1019 2.42 13.74 -12.90
N VAL A 1020 1.58 13.93 -13.91
CA VAL A 1020 0.16 13.53 -13.88
C VAL A 1020 0.00 12.34 -14.80
N THR A 1021 -0.47 11.22 -14.26
CA THR A 1021 -0.61 9.96 -15.01
C THR A 1021 -1.76 10.04 -16.01
N GLY A 1022 -1.67 9.23 -17.07
CA GLY A 1022 -2.64 9.20 -18.15
C GLY A 1022 -4.09 9.03 -17.69
N GLY A 1023 -4.95 9.99 -18.06
CA GLY A 1023 -6.38 9.96 -17.76
C GLY A 1023 -6.80 10.54 -16.41
N THR A 1024 -5.87 10.90 -15.53
CA THR A 1024 -6.17 11.67 -14.31
C THR A 1024 -6.81 13.03 -14.66
N ILE A 1025 -7.88 13.39 -13.95
CA ILE A 1025 -8.46 14.75 -14.03
C ILE A 1025 -7.66 15.65 -13.10
N TYR A 1026 -7.22 16.81 -13.57
CA TYR A 1026 -6.47 17.76 -12.75
C TYR A 1026 -6.90 19.22 -12.99
N TRP A 1027 -6.72 20.06 -11.97
CA TRP A 1027 -6.79 21.52 -12.06
C TRP A 1027 -5.71 22.16 -11.18
N MET A 1028 -5.34 23.40 -11.51
CA MET A 1028 -4.22 24.08 -10.85
C MET A 1028 -4.48 25.59 -10.74
N GLN A 1029 -4.08 26.18 -9.61
CA GLN A 1029 -4.08 27.63 -9.41
C GLN A 1029 -2.68 28.08 -8.96
N THR A 1030 -2.16 29.12 -9.60
CA THR A 1030 -0.93 29.79 -9.14
C THR A 1030 -1.22 30.61 -7.87
N THR A 1031 -0.43 30.41 -6.82
CA THR A 1031 -0.57 31.17 -5.55
C THR A 1031 0.33 32.40 -5.55
N GLY A 1032 1.49 32.30 -6.22
CA GLY A 1032 2.41 33.42 -6.47
C GLY A 1032 2.43 33.90 -7.92
N TRP A 1033 3.45 34.70 -8.25
CA TRP A 1033 3.84 34.95 -9.65
C TRP A 1033 4.82 33.85 -10.05
N SER A 1034 4.39 32.98 -10.95
CA SER A 1034 5.19 31.84 -11.42
C SER A 1034 5.01 31.66 -12.92
N ASN A 1035 6.01 31.08 -13.56
CA ASN A 1035 5.85 30.49 -14.87
C ASN A 1035 5.87 28.96 -14.72
N ASN A 1036 5.11 28.25 -15.55
CA ASN A 1036 5.13 26.78 -15.61
C ASN A 1036 5.33 26.34 -17.05
N ILE A 1037 6.25 25.41 -17.28
CA ILE A 1037 6.36 24.69 -18.55
C ILE A 1037 5.72 23.32 -18.45
N SER A 1038 5.08 22.86 -19.53
CA SER A 1038 4.47 21.54 -19.59
C SER A 1038 4.39 20.98 -21.00
N TRP A 1039 4.41 19.65 -21.08
CA TRP A 1039 4.18 18.86 -22.29
C TRP A 1039 3.66 17.48 -21.88
N CYS A 1040 3.16 16.72 -22.84
CA CYS A 1040 2.72 15.35 -22.62
C CYS A 1040 3.82 14.33 -22.93
N VAL A 1041 3.76 13.20 -22.24
CA VAL A 1041 4.53 11.99 -22.52
C VAL A 1041 3.58 10.80 -22.51
N ALA A 1042 3.79 9.82 -23.40
CA ALA A 1042 3.00 8.61 -23.43
C ALA A 1042 3.94 7.40 -23.25
N PRO A 1043 4.10 6.88 -22.03
CA PRO A 1043 4.93 5.72 -21.76
C PRO A 1043 4.60 4.53 -22.65
N LEU A 1044 5.63 3.84 -23.16
CA LEU A 1044 5.52 2.62 -23.95
C LEU A 1044 5.10 1.43 -23.05
N ASN A 1045 3.82 1.41 -22.65
CA ASN A 1045 3.21 0.32 -21.89
C ASN A 1045 1.76 0.05 -22.32
N ALA A 1046 1.28 -1.17 -22.06
CA ALA A 1046 -0.06 -1.61 -22.47
C ALA A 1046 -1.20 -0.78 -21.85
N THR A 1047 -1.03 -0.29 -20.62
CA THR A 1047 -2.02 0.52 -19.89
C THR A 1047 -2.23 1.87 -20.58
N GLN A 1048 -1.14 2.55 -20.96
CA GLN A 1048 -1.18 3.84 -21.65
C GLN A 1048 -1.79 3.70 -23.05
N ILE A 1049 -1.50 2.62 -23.78
CA ILE A 1049 -2.15 2.36 -25.08
C ILE A 1049 -3.66 2.16 -24.88
N ARG A 1050 -4.07 1.31 -23.92
CA ARG A 1050 -5.49 1.01 -23.67
C ARG A 1050 -6.30 2.23 -23.22
N THR A 1051 -5.78 3.05 -22.30
CA THR A 1051 -6.44 4.29 -21.86
C THR A 1051 -6.56 5.30 -23.01
N SER A 1052 -5.51 5.46 -23.82
CA SER A 1052 -5.55 6.35 -24.99
C SER A 1052 -6.54 5.89 -26.06
N LEU A 1053 -6.67 4.58 -26.27
CA LEU A 1053 -7.68 4.00 -27.17
C LEU A 1053 -9.11 4.20 -26.65
N LEU A 1054 -9.35 4.05 -25.33
CA LEU A 1054 -10.66 4.34 -24.74
C LEU A 1054 -11.03 5.82 -24.91
N SER A 1055 -10.10 6.72 -24.61
CA SER A 1055 -10.28 8.16 -24.83
C SER A 1055 -10.55 8.48 -26.30
N TYR A 1056 -9.84 7.82 -27.22
CA TYR A 1056 -10.00 8.00 -28.66
C TYR A 1056 -11.40 7.61 -29.16
N GLU A 1057 -11.93 6.45 -28.75
CA GLU A 1057 -13.28 6.01 -29.12
C GLU A 1057 -14.38 6.82 -28.36
N TRP A 1058 -14.14 7.25 -27.13
CA TRP A 1058 -15.07 8.14 -26.40
C TRP A 1058 -15.21 9.51 -27.09
N ASN A 1059 -14.08 10.12 -27.48
CA ASN A 1059 -14.05 11.37 -28.23
C ASN A 1059 -14.84 11.23 -29.54
N LYS A 1060 -14.64 10.12 -30.27
CA LYS A 1060 -15.39 9.81 -31.50
C LYS A 1060 -16.89 9.67 -31.26
N LEU A 1061 -17.31 9.03 -30.17
CA LEU A 1061 -18.72 8.92 -29.77
C LEU A 1061 -19.34 10.30 -29.45
N ARG A 1062 -18.62 11.15 -28.70
CA ARG A 1062 -19.01 12.52 -28.36
C ARG A 1062 -18.82 13.53 -29.51
N ARG A 1063 -18.27 13.12 -30.66
CA ARG A 1063 -17.90 13.97 -31.82
C ARG A 1063 -16.91 15.09 -31.48
N VAL A 1064 -15.94 14.78 -30.63
CA VAL A 1064 -14.81 15.64 -30.27
C VAL A 1064 -13.57 15.17 -31.03
N LYS A 1065 -12.82 16.09 -31.64
CA LYS A 1065 -11.52 15.77 -32.23
C LYS A 1065 -10.53 15.16 -31.22
N SER A 1066 -10.15 13.90 -31.40
CA SER A 1066 -8.95 13.34 -30.78
C SER A 1066 -7.71 14.07 -31.32
N SER A 1067 -6.93 14.68 -30.42
CA SER A 1067 -5.72 15.41 -30.83
C SER A 1067 -4.60 14.46 -31.24
N ILE A 1068 -4.50 13.30 -30.59
CA ILE A 1068 -3.53 12.25 -30.91
C ILE A 1068 -4.20 11.25 -31.87
N PRO A 1069 -3.71 11.10 -33.11
CA PRO A 1069 -4.23 10.16 -34.09
C PRO A 1069 -3.72 8.74 -33.77
N MET A 1070 -4.52 8.00 -33.01
CA MET A 1070 -4.11 6.70 -32.46
C MET A 1070 -3.83 5.65 -33.54
N GLN A 1071 -4.53 5.72 -34.68
CA GLN A 1071 -4.33 4.75 -35.76
C GLN A 1071 -2.95 4.97 -36.41
N LEU A 1072 -2.63 6.20 -36.83
CA LEU A 1072 -1.27 6.54 -37.30
C LEU A 1072 -0.20 6.21 -36.24
N LEU A 1073 -0.43 6.57 -34.98
CA LEU A 1073 0.54 6.39 -33.90
C LEU A 1073 0.97 4.93 -33.76
N CYS A 1074 0.00 4.00 -33.71
CA CYS A 1074 0.30 2.57 -33.63
C CYS A 1074 1.08 2.05 -34.85
N TRP A 1075 0.77 2.52 -36.07
CA TRP A 1075 1.54 2.15 -37.27
C TRP A 1075 2.98 2.67 -37.25
N GLN A 1076 3.22 3.89 -36.78
CA GLN A 1076 4.59 4.42 -36.67
C GLN A 1076 5.39 3.73 -35.57
N VAL A 1077 4.77 3.47 -34.41
CA VAL A 1077 5.41 2.71 -33.33
C VAL A 1077 5.74 1.29 -33.80
N ALA A 1078 4.84 0.61 -34.52
CA ALA A 1078 5.09 -0.69 -35.12
C ALA A 1078 6.28 -0.71 -36.10
N LYS A 1079 6.48 0.38 -36.85
CA LYS A 1079 7.59 0.56 -37.78
C LYS A 1079 8.93 0.85 -37.07
N ASN A 1080 8.89 1.61 -35.97
CA ASN A 1080 10.08 2.21 -35.35
C ASN A 1080 10.55 1.51 -34.06
N VAL A 1081 9.71 0.70 -33.41
CA VAL A 1081 9.94 0.15 -32.07
C VAL A 1081 9.94 -1.39 -32.08
N LYS A 1082 10.94 -1.99 -31.40
CA LYS A 1082 10.95 -3.42 -31.10
C LYS A 1082 10.28 -3.65 -29.73
N PHE A 1083 9.35 -4.59 -29.67
CA PHE A 1083 8.56 -4.83 -28.46
C PHE A 1083 9.14 -5.96 -27.63
N THR A 1084 9.47 -5.66 -26.37
CA THR A 1084 9.95 -6.61 -25.35
C THR A 1084 8.89 -7.04 -24.34
N ASN A 1085 7.72 -6.39 -24.34
CA ASN A 1085 6.60 -6.69 -23.45
C ASN A 1085 5.40 -7.20 -24.26
N GLN A 1086 4.98 -8.45 -23.99
CA GLN A 1086 3.95 -9.15 -24.77
C GLN A 1086 2.59 -8.44 -24.73
N SER A 1087 2.18 -7.88 -23.57
CA SER A 1087 0.91 -7.15 -23.46
C SER A 1087 0.89 -5.87 -24.30
N THR A 1088 2.04 -5.19 -24.41
CA THR A 1088 2.20 -3.95 -25.19
C THR A 1088 2.29 -4.26 -26.69
N PHE A 1089 2.97 -5.35 -27.06
CA PHE A 1089 2.95 -5.92 -28.41
C PHE A 1089 1.52 -6.27 -28.85
N ALA A 1090 0.79 -7.06 -28.05
CA ALA A 1090 -0.57 -7.48 -28.35
C ALA A 1090 -1.54 -6.30 -28.50
N ALA A 1091 -1.45 -5.29 -27.63
CA ALA A 1091 -2.25 -4.08 -27.73
C ALA A 1091 -2.00 -3.32 -29.05
N CYS A 1092 -0.74 -3.18 -29.46
CA CYS A 1092 -0.39 -2.52 -30.72
C CYS A 1092 -0.80 -3.38 -31.95
N LYS A 1093 -0.39 -4.66 -31.99
CA LYS A 1093 -0.68 -5.61 -33.08
C LYS A 1093 -2.19 -5.70 -33.34
N GLY A 1094 -3.01 -5.77 -32.29
CA GLY A 1094 -4.48 -5.77 -32.42
C GLY A 1094 -5.05 -4.49 -33.05
N VAL A 1095 -4.47 -3.31 -32.81
CA VAL A 1095 -4.84 -2.07 -33.54
C VAL A 1095 -4.48 -2.20 -35.02
N LEU A 1096 -3.31 -2.77 -35.36
CA LEU A 1096 -2.90 -2.97 -36.76
C LEU A 1096 -3.83 -3.93 -37.50
N ILE A 1097 -4.22 -5.07 -36.89
CA ILE A 1097 -5.16 -6.04 -37.49
C ILE A 1097 -6.47 -5.33 -37.86
N ARG A 1098 -7.10 -4.65 -36.89
CA ARG A 1098 -8.35 -3.91 -37.10
C ARG A 1098 -8.20 -2.80 -38.13
N SER A 1099 -7.09 -2.05 -38.11
CA SER A 1099 -6.77 -1.03 -39.11
C SER A 1099 -6.61 -1.58 -40.51
N MET A 1100 -5.78 -2.60 -40.69
CA MET A 1100 -5.48 -3.18 -42.00
C MET A 1100 -6.73 -3.81 -42.60
N ALA A 1101 -7.51 -4.52 -41.77
CA ALA A 1101 -8.75 -5.13 -42.21
C ALA A 1101 -9.80 -4.09 -42.64
N PHE A 1102 -10.01 -3.05 -41.83
CA PHE A 1102 -10.93 -1.97 -42.18
C PHE A 1102 -10.51 -1.23 -43.47
N LEU A 1103 -9.21 -0.97 -43.67
CA LEU A 1103 -8.73 -0.34 -44.89
C LEU A 1103 -9.00 -1.16 -46.14
N GLN A 1104 -8.81 -2.49 -46.09
CA GLN A 1104 -9.11 -3.38 -47.22
C GLN A 1104 -10.62 -3.38 -47.51
N ILE A 1105 -11.46 -3.44 -46.48
CA ILE A 1105 -12.93 -3.35 -46.65
C ILE A 1105 -13.35 -2.01 -47.29
N VAL A 1106 -12.74 -0.89 -46.90
CA VAL A 1106 -13.00 0.43 -47.51
C VAL A 1106 -12.52 0.49 -48.97
N HIS A 1107 -11.34 -0.07 -49.26
CA HIS A 1107 -10.82 -0.18 -50.62
C HIS A 1107 -11.78 -0.98 -51.53
N ASP A 1108 -12.26 -2.12 -51.05
CA ASP A 1108 -13.13 -3.01 -51.82
C ASP A 1108 -14.52 -2.38 -52.03
N TYR A 1109 -15.07 -1.72 -51.00
CA TYR A 1109 -16.31 -0.94 -51.11
C TYR A 1109 -16.22 0.17 -52.17
N LEU A 1110 -15.12 0.94 -52.21
CA LEU A 1110 -14.90 1.98 -53.22
C LEU A 1110 -14.74 1.37 -54.62
N THR A 1111 -14.05 0.24 -54.74
CA THR A 1111 -13.86 -0.47 -56.00
C THR A 1111 -15.19 -1.01 -56.56
N LEU A 1112 -16.03 -1.61 -55.72
CA LEU A 1112 -17.39 -2.05 -56.06
C LEU A 1112 -18.26 -0.87 -56.54
N ASN A 1113 -18.12 0.30 -55.91
CA ASN A 1113 -18.77 1.55 -56.31
C ASN A 1113 -18.07 2.28 -57.47
N LYS A 1114 -17.20 1.58 -58.23
CA LYS A 1114 -16.49 2.07 -59.43
C LYS A 1114 -15.64 3.33 -59.20
N LYS A 1115 -15.18 3.57 -57.97
CA LYS A 1115 -14.32 4.72 -57.64
C LYS A 1115 -12.85 4.39 -57.83
N THR A 1116 -12.17 5.19 -58.64
CA THR A 1116 -10.73 5.10 -58.84
C THR A 1116 -9.98 5.63 -57.62
N ILE A 1117 -9.22 4.76 -56.96
CA ILE A 1117 -8.34 5.13 -55.86
C ILE A 1117 -6.98 5.52 -56.46
N LYS A 1118 -6.50 6.73 -56.17
CA LYS A 1118 -5.20 7.23 -56.63
C LYS A 1118 -4.18 7.11 -55.50
N VAL A 1119 -2.99 6.60 -55.78
CA VAL A 1119 -1.88 6.60 -54.80
C VAL A 1119 -1.41 8.04 -54.58
N TYR A 1120 -1.36 8.46 -53.32
CA TYR A 1120 -0.91 9.77 -52.87
C TYR A 1120 -0.08 9.58 -51.60
N PRO A 1121 1.22 9.26 -51.73
CA PRO A 1121 2.06 8.90 -50.58
C PRO A 1121 2.27 10.10 -49.67
N ARG A 1122 2.41 9.86 -48.36
CA ARG A 1122 2.59 10.94 -47.39
C ARG A 1122 3.91 11.67 -47.55
N GLY A 1123 3.85 13.00 -47.41
CA GLY A 1123 5.03 13.85 -47.30
C GLY A 1123 5.75 13.70 -45.94
N PRO A 1124 7.03 14.08 -45.85
CA PRO A 1124 7.74 14.16 -44.58
C PRO A 1124 7.05 15.18 -43.65
N ALA A 1125 6.86 14.80 -42.39
CA ALA A 1125 6.14 15.58 -41.38
C ALA A 1125 4.69 15.99 -41.73
N GLU A 1126 4.05 15.31 -42.70
CA GLU A 1126 2.63 15.54 -43.01
C GLU A 1126 1.75 15.19 -41.79
N ALA A 1127 0.93 16.16 -41.35
CA ALA A 1127 0.00 16.00 -40.24
C ALA A 1127 -1.09 14.96 -40.52
N SER A 1128 -1.70 14.39 -39.47
CA SER A 1128 -2.85 13.50 -39.65
C SER A 1128 -4.11 14.23 -40.12
N HIS A 1129 -4.86 13.54 -40.98
CA HIS A 1129 -6.12 14.03 -41.52
C HIS A 1129 -7.30 13.62 -40.64
N PHE A 1130 -8.28 14.53 -40.56
CA PHE A 1130 -9.51 14.34 -39.81
C PHE A 1130 -10.70 14.73 -40.69
N CYS A 1131 -11.80 14.00 -40.55
CA CYS A 1131 -13.00 14.25 -41.34
C CYS A 1131 -13.69 15.55 -40.91
N ARG A 1132 -14.06 16.40 -41.88
CA ARG A 1132 -14.70 17.69 -41.64
C ARG A 1132 -16.02 17.65 -40.84
N TYR A 1133 -16.76 16.55 -40.86
CA TYR A 1133 -18.07 16.45 -40.20
C TYR A 1133 -18.08 15.68 -38.86
N CYS A 1134 -17.36 14.56 -38.75
CA CYS A 1134 -17.30 13.77 -37.50
C CYS A 1134 -16.11 14.14 -36.61
N GLU A 1135 -15.15 14.93 -37.11
CA GLU A 1135 -13.81 15.15 -36.52
C GLU A 1135 -12.99 13.87 -36.26
N CYS A 1136 -13.45 12.72 -36.76
CA CYS A 1136 -12.80 11.43 -36.60
C CYS A 1136 -11.57 11.27 -37.51
N GLU A 1137 -10.53 10.57 -37.05
CA GLU A 1137 -9.28 10.33 -37.80
C GLU A 1137 -9.58 9.64 -39.14
N VAL A 1138 -8.90 10.09 -40.20
CA VAL A 1138 -8.97 9.46 -41.53
C VAL A 1138 -7.57 8.98 -41.89
N PHE A 1139 -7.30 7.72 -41.56
CA PHE A 1139 -6.03 7.04 -41.83
C PHE A 1139 -6.11 6.25 -43.15
N GLY A 1140 -4.99 6.16 -43.88
CA GLY A 1140 -4.80 5.24 -45.01
C GLY A 1140 -5.51 5.65 -46.31
N ILE A 1141 -6.83 5.79 -46.32
CA ILE A 1141 -7.63 6.16 -47.49
C ILE A 1141 -8.40 7.44 -47.19
N LEU A 1142 -8.05 8.52 -47.89
CA LEU A 1142 -8.70 9.83 -47.78
C LEU A 1142 -9.78 9.96 -48.86
N LEU A 1143 -10.98 10.38 -48.49
CA LEU A 1143 -11.99 10.83 -49.43
C LEU A 1143 -12.03 12.36 -49.40
N VAL A 1144 -11.64 13.00 -50.49
CA VAL A 1144 -11.53 14.46 -50.57
C VAL A 1144 -12.55 15.06 -51.54
N LYS A 1145 -13.05 16.25 -51.18
CA LYS A 1145 -13.83 17.12 -52.05
C LYS A 1145 -13.17 18.49 -52.12
N GLU A 1146 -13.04 19.03 -53.33
CA GLU A 1146 -12.50 20.36 -53.53
C GLU A 1146 -13.57 21.42 -53.19
N ILE A 1147 -13.26 22.31 -52.26
CA ILE A 1147 -14.14 23.39 -51.80
C ILE A 1147 -13.28 24.65 -51.68
N SER A 1148 -13.56 25.67 -52.50
CA SER A 1148 -12.84 26.95 -52.50
C SER A 1148 -11.32 26.80 -52.60
N ASN A 1149 -10.85 26.06 -53.62
CA ASN A 1149 -9.45 25.70 -53.89
C ASN A 1149 -8.73 24.94 -52.75
N ASN A 1150 -9.45 24.41 -51.76
CA ASN A 1150 -8.91 23.56 -50.70
C ASN A 1150 -9.51 22.16 -50.78
N PHE A 1151 -8.68 21.13 -50.62
CA PHE A 1151 -9.13 19.74 -50.51
C PHE A 1151 -9.56 19.46 -49.07
N ILE A 1152 -10.86 19.26 -48.86
CA ILE A 1152 -11.43 18.94 -47.55
C ILE A 1152 -11.56 17.42 -47.43
N VAL A 1153 -11.05 16.86 -46.33
CA VAL A 1153 -11.06 15.41 -46.07
C VAL A 1153 -12.34 14.98 -45.35
N PHE A 1154 -12.84 13.81 -45.76
CA PHE A 1154 -14.01 13.14 -45.20
C PHE A 1154 -13.69 11.67 -44.94
N CYS A 1155 -14.33 11.07 -43.94
CA CYS A 1155 -14.30 9.63 -43.76
C CYS A 1155 -15.31 8.95 -44.70
N VAL A 1156 -15.00 7.75 -45.21
CA VAL A 1156 -15.90 6.62 -44.97
C VAL A 1156 -17.41 6.89 -45.08
N TYR A 1157 -17.99 6.82 -43.90
CA TYR A 1157 -19.40 6.98 -43.58
C TYR A 1157 -19.97 8.35 -43.98
N CYS A 1158 -19.22 9.44 -43.78
CA CYS A 1158 -19.66 10.79 -44.15
C CYS A 1158 -19.66 11.01 -45.67
N ALA A 1159 -18.78 10.35 -46.41
CA ALA A 1159 -18.81 10.37 -47.88
C ALA A 1159 -19.96 9.49 -48.40
N LYS A 1160 -20.18 8.29 -47.82
CA LYS A 1160 -21.32 7.42 -48.16
C LYS A 1160 -22.66 8.15 -47.99
N SER A 1161 -22.86 8.90 -46.90
CA SER A 1161 -24.12 9.63 -46.66
C SER A 1161 -24.36 10.83 -47.57
N GLN A 1162 -23.34 11.32 -48.28
CA GLN A 1162 -23.45 12.42 -49.25
C GLN A 1162 -23.49 11.94 -50.72
N GLY A 1163 -23.34 10.63 -50.95
CA GLY A 1163 -23.12 10.06 -52.29
C GLY A 1163 -21.65 10.21 -52.71
N LEU A 1164 -21.08 9.14 -53.27
CA LEU A 1164 -19.64 9.11 -53.57
C LEU A 1164 -19.24 9.94 -54.80
N GLU A 1165 -20.18 10.34 -55.67
CA GLU A 1165 -19.90 10.88 -57.02
C GLU A 1165 -18.91 12.06 -57.03
N ASP A 1166 -19.06 13.03 -56.14
CA ASP A 1166 -18.16 14.21 -56.05
C ASP A 1166 -16.80 13.95 -55.37
N PHE A 1167 -16.57 12.76 -54.80
CA PHE A 1167 -15.37 12.47 -54.01
C PHE A 1167 -14.24 11.87 -54.84
N ILE A 1168 -13.02 12.33 -54.57
CA ILE A 1168 -11.77 11.74 -55.04
C ILE A 1168 -11.21 10.85 -53.91
N ALA A 1169 -10.86 9.61 -54.23
CA ALA A 1169 -10.22 8.69 -53.28
C ALA A 1169 -8.70 8.71 -53.44
N LEU A 1170 -7.99 8.99 -52.36
CA LEU A 1170 -6.52 9.06 -52.28
C LEU A 1170 -5.99 8.03 -51.27
N GLN A 1171 -5.01 7.23 -51.64
CA GLN A 1171 -4.40 6.21 -50.77
C GLN A 1171 -2.99 6.62 -50.34
N GLN A 1172 -2.82 6.81 -49.02
CA GLN A 1172 -1.58 7.25 -48.37
C GLN A 1172 -0.53 6.16 -48.18
N TYR A 1173 -0.97 4.91 -48.02
CA TYR A 1173 -0.12 3.74 -47.83
C TYR A 1173 -0.62 2.62 -48.72
N THR A 1174 0.26 1.96 -49.49
CA THR A 1174 -0.14 0.77 -50.23
C THR A 1174 -0.39 -0.38 -49.25
N PHE A 1175 -1.20 -1.36 -49.66
CA PHE A 1175 -1.39 -2.55 -48.81
C PHE A 1175 -0.08 -3.31 -48.60
N ASP A 1176 0.80 -3.31 -49.58
CA ASP A 1176 2.06 -4.04 -49.49
C ASP A 1176 3.04 -3.36 -48.52
N ASP A 1177 3.02 -2.02 -48.40
CA ASP A 1177 3.73 -1.28 -47.34
C ASP A 1177 3.20 -1.63 -45.94
N LEU A 1178 1.87 -1.68 -45.78
CA LEU A 1178 1.23 -1.99 -44.50
C LEU A 1178 1.47 -3.44 -44.09
N LEU A 1179 1.39 -4.38 -45.05
CA LEU A 1179 1.74 -5.78 -44.85
C LEU A 1179 3.21 -5.93 -44.44
N ALA A 1180 4.13 -5.25 -45.13
CA ALA A 1180 5.54 -5.28 -44.79
C ALA A 1180 5.81 -4.75 -43.37
N ILE A 1181 5.15 -3.68 -42.92
CA ILE A 1181 5.27 -3.21 -41.52
C ILE A 1181 4.65 -4.23 -40.55
N TYR A 1182 3.48 -4.78 -40.88
CA TYR A 1182 2.73 -5.70 -40.04
C TYR A 1182 3.45 -7.05 -39.84
N ASP A 1183 3.99 -7.66 -40.89
CA ASP A 1183 4.66 -8.97 -40.85
C ASP A 1183 6.10 -8.87 -40.29
N ASN A 1184 6.75 -7.71 -40.43
CA ASN A 1184 8.03 -7.43 -39.76
C ASN A 1184 7.87 -7.13 -38.26
N LEU A 1185 6.67 -6.74 -37.80
CA LEU A 1185 6.40 -6.52 -36.38
C LEU A 1185 6.35 -7.86 -35.63
N LYS A 1186 7.44 -8.17 -34.94
CA LYS A 1186 7.65 -9.37 -34.12
C LYS A 1186 7.88 -9.01 -32.65
N TYR A 1187 7.41 -9.86 -31.75
CA TYR A 1187 7.81 -9.85 -30.34
C TYR A 1187 9.27 -10.31 -30.22
N VAL A 1188 10.05 -9.64 -29.38
CA VAL A 1188 11.46 -9.98 -29.13
C VAL A 1188 11.65 -10.22 -27.63
N PRO A 1189 11.82 -11.48 -27.18
CA PRO A 1189 12.08 -11.77 -25.77
C PRO A 1189 13.33 -11.05 -25.26
N ALA A 1190 13.27 -10.50 -24.05
CA ALA A 1190 14.37 -9.72 -23.47
C ALA A 1190 15.70 -10.52 -23.38
N SER A 1191 15.62 -11.84 -23.20
CA SER A 1191 16.77 -12.76 -23.21
C SER A 1191 17.54 -12.77 -24.54
N VAL A 1192 16.85 -12.62 -25.67
CA VAL A 1192 17.45 -12.65 -27.02
C VAL A 1192 18.18 -11.35 -27.37
N LEU A 1193 17.87 -10.26 -26.67
CA LEU A 1193 18.58 -8.98 -26.80
C LEU A 1193 19.90 -8.96 -26.00
N ALA A 1194 19.98 -9.74 -24.92
CA ALA A 1194 21.18 -9.83 -24.08
C ALA A 1194 22.32 -10.64 -24.74
N THR A 1195 21.99 -11.66 -25.54
CA THR A 1195 22.97 -12.56 -26.17
C THR A 1195 23.62 -12.00 -27.44
N ASN A 1196 23.00 -11.02 -28.10
CA ASN A 1196 23.37 -10.60 -29.46
C ASN A 1196 24.20 -9.30 -29.59
N ASN A 1197 24.60 -8.65 -28.49
CA ASN A 1197 25.27 -7.34 -28.57
C ASN A 1197 26.63 -7.27 -27.85
N ASN A 1198 27.65 -7.75 -28.57
CA ASN A 1198 29.05 -7.34 -28.35
C ASN A 1198 29.34 -5.93 -28.96
N SER A 1199 28.31 -5.06 -28.99
CA SER A 1199 28.35 -3.73 -29.60
C SER A 1199 27.85 -2.65 -28.63
N LYS A 1200 28.45 -1.46 -28.70
CA LYS A 1200 28.49 -0.41 -27.65
C LYS A 1200 27.18 0.37 -27.41
N VAL A 1201 26.01 -0.25 -27.53
CA VAL A 1201 24.67 0.41 -27.47
C VAL A 1201 23.87 0.05 -26.21
N ALA A 1202 24.43 -0.73 -25.28
CA ALA A 1202 23.77 -1.19 -24.05
C ALA A 1202 23.70 -0.13 -22.92
N TYR A 1203 23.20 1.08 -23.21
CA TYR A 1203 23.02 2.14 -22.20
C TYR A 1203 21.66 2.88 -22.26
N LEU A 1204 20.73 2.43 -23.11
CA LEU A 1204 19.37 2.99 -23.24
C LEU A 1204 18.32 1.89 -23.50
N ALA A 1205 18.11 1.03 -22.50
CA ALA A 1205 16.97 0.12 -22.39
C ALA A 1205 16.37 0.23 -20.98
#